data_AF-A0A0G1T295-F1
#
_entry.id   AF-A0A0G1T295-F1
#
_cell.length_a   1.000
_cell.length_b   1.000
_cell.length_c   1.000
_cell.angle_alpha   90.00
_cell.angle_beta   90.00
_cell.angle_gamma   90.00
#
_symmetry.space_group_name_H-M   'P 1'
#
loop_
_entity.id
_entity.type
_entity.pdbx_description
1 polymer ?
#
loop_
_entity_poly.entity_id
_entity_poly.type
_entity_poly.pdbx_seq_one_letter_code
_entity_poly.pdbx_strand_id
1 'polypeptide(L)'
;MNKHKVTKEIDFNGKKLALETGELAMQANMSVLARYGDSFVLATVTTAEPNPDVDYWMYNVVYEERLYASGTIKSSRFVKRDGRPTDDAIVRRRLIDHATRPLFPKDFNDEVQIVVTVLSLDEDADPHSLALIATSAALHASKVPCLGPMVSARVGLVNGQFVLNPTLKQLETQSELDMLVSFVGDDKRFLAVEAEAHIIPDDKVLEALDFARNGVDPILALIKDFAAAVNPTGEKYKYTAFALSKELLSDVSKVAKDAIVGMMAANLDKIAYQQKRDGVMETVFATLEGKYKKSDMAKAVSKIEENALQHLILEVGKRPDGRGVTDIRPISCSVGVLPRTHGSALFTRGVTQALTTATLASPTMQQIIQDMHGEYTKSFIHYYNFPPYSVGETGRMGSPGPREIGHGLLAEKALKPVIPSQKDFPYMVLLTSEILSSSGSSSMAATCGSTLALMDAGVPVKDMVAGIGVGLIVNDDLTKQLVMTDLAYMEDAYGFMDFKMTGTAAGVTAIQCDMKLAGIPMDILRKVIAQLRDGRLKVLEEMKKALDRPRKEVSKYAPKLVTIMIPVEKIGVVIGSGGKTIKDIEAKTGATLGIEPDGTVVIAAATSEGLNKAVSMVEALVKDIEVGSVYEGVVKNTTDFGAFVEILPGREGLLHVSELSHKYVTNVEDEIKPGDKVRVKVLAAENGRISLSKKALEGK
;
A
#
# COMPACT_ATOMS: atom_id res chain seq x y z
N MET A 1 -18.41 32.85 17.87
CA MET A 1 -19.15 31.57 17.82
C MET A 1 -20.35 31.77 16.92
N ASN A 2 -20.34 31.21 15.71
CA ASN A 2 -21.46 31.28 14.78
C ASN A 2 -22.62 30.47 15.35
N LYS A 3 -23.62 31.17 15.91
CA LYS A 3 -24.87 30.59 16.44
C LYS A 3 -25.93 30.35 15.36
N HIS A 4 -25.57 30.50 14.09
CA HIS A 4 -26.49 30.36 12.97
C HIS A 4 -26.14 29.13 12.15
N LYS A 5 -27.12 28.24 12.00
CA LYS A 5 -27.03 27.09 11.10
C LYS A 5 -26.90 27.60 9.67
N VAL A 6 -25.88 27.12 8.95
CA VAL A 6 -25.68 27.40 7.53
C VAL A 6 -25.56 26.07 6.82
N THR A 7 -26.36 25.88 5.77
CA THR A 7 -26.33 24.70 4.90
C THR A 7 -26.27 25.18 3.45
N LYS A 8 -25.33 24.63 2.67
CA LYS A 8 -25.24 24.82 1.22
C LYS A 8 -25.17 23.46 0.55
N GLU A 9 -25.86 23.29 -0.57
CA GLU A 9 -25.88 22.03 -1.30
C GLU A 9 -25.94 22.22 -2.82
N ILE A 10 -25.43 21.22 -3.54
CA ILE A 10 -25.54 21.09 -5.00
C ILE A 10 -25.87 19.64 -5.35
N ASP A 11 -26.40 19.42 -6.55
CA ASP A 11 -26.39 18.09 -7.17
C ASP A 11 -25.06 17.89 -7.91
N PHE A 12 -24.30 16.88 -7.49
CA PHE A 12 -23.03 16.51 -8.09
C PHE A 12 -23.07 15.03 -8.48
N ASN A 13 -22.90 14.73 -9.76
CA ASN A 13 -22.97 13.36 -10.32
C ASN A 13 -24.21 12.56 -9.88
N GLY A 14 -25.37 13.22 -9.84
CA GLY A 14 -26.65 12.60 -9.49
C GLY A 14 -26.85 12.34 -7.99
N LYS A 15 -25.95 12.82 -7.13
CA LYS A 15 -26.09 12.77 -5.66
C LYS A 15 -26.01 14.17 -5.08
N LYS A 16 -26.68 14.39 -3.95
CA LYS A 16 -26.57 15.65 -3.21
C LYS A 16 -25.22 15.73 -2.51
N LEU A 17 -24.47 16.80 -2.77
CA LEU A 17 -23.29 17.20 -2.03
C LEU A 17 -23.65 18.41 -1.17
N ALA A 18 -23.54 18.31 0.16
CA ALA A 18 -23.92 19.36 1.09
C ALA A 18 -22.83 19.65 2.12
N LEU A 19 -22.74 20.91 2.54
CA LEU A 19 -21.87 21.39 3.62
C LEU A 19 -22.73 22.10 4.66
N GLU A 20 -22.58 21.71 5.92
CA GLU A 20 -23.36 22.24 7.04
C GLU A 20 -22.46 22.63 8.23
N THR A 21 -22.81 23.71 8.93
CA THR A 21 -22.20 24.11 10.20
C THR A 21 -23.24 24.73 11.15
N GLY A 22 -22.85 24.91 12.41
CA GLY A 22 -23.63 25.62 13.43
C GLY A 22 -24.29 24.74 14.49
N GLU A 23 -24.35 23.42 14.30
CA GLU A 23 -24.98 22.48 15.24
C GLU A 23 -23.98 21.53 15.93
N LEU A 24 -23.01 20.97 15.19
CA LEU A 24 -22.08 19.97 15.71
C LEU A 24 -20.72 20.58 16.06
N ALA A 25 -20.07 20.05 17.11
CA ALA A 25 -18.72 20.43 17.53
C ALA A 25 -18.49 21.95 17.70
N MET A 26 -19.46 22.64 18.30
CA MET A 26 -19.53 24.12 18.41
C MET A 26 -18.35 24.78 19.14
N GLN A 27 -17.48 24.00 19.80
CA GLN A 27 -16.29 24.50 20.49
C GLN A 27 -15.03 24.54 19.59
N ALA A 28 -15.05 23.86 18.43
CA ALA A 28 -13.96 23.96 17.47
C ALA A 28 -13.90 25.37 16.89
N ASN A 29 -12.71 25.80 16.41
CA ASN A 29 -12.59 27.07 15.67
C ASN A 29 -13.47 27.05 14.42
N MET A 30 -13.62 25.88 13.79
CA MET A 30 -14.62 25.61 12.76
C MET A 30 -14.98 24.12 12.72
N SER A 31 -16.24 23.81 12.45
CA SER A 31 -16.73 22.45 12.19
C SER A 31 -17.62 22.44 10.96
N VAL A 32 -17.44 21.44 10.10
CA VAL A 32 -18.26 21.22 8.90
C VAL A 32 -18.70 19.77 8.87
N LEU A 33 -20.02 19.56 8.85
CA LEU A 33 -20.64 18.30 8.50
C LEU A 33 -20.84 18.30 6.99
N ALA A 34 -20.09 17.47 6.27
CA ALA A 34 -20.24 17.29 4.84
C ALA A 34 -21.03 16.01 4.56
N ARG A 35 -21.87 16.05 3.52
CA ARG A 35 -22.68 14.93 3.07
C ARG A 35 -22.55 14.74 1.56
N TYR A 36 -22.35 13.52 1.10
CA TYR A 36 -22.47 13.14 -0.31
C TYR A 36 -23.29 11.87 -0.41
N GLY A 37 -24.46 11.93 -1.04
CA GLY A 37 -25.46 10.85 -0.89
C GLY A 37 -25.80 10.66 0.59
N ASP A 38 -25.66 9.44 1.10
CA ASP A 38 -25.85 9.11 2.52
C ASP A 38 -24.52 8.90 3.29
N SER A 39 -23.37 9.23 2.66
CA SER A 39 -22.08 9.34 3.35
C SER A 39 -21.98 10.67 4.09
N PHE A 40 -21.63 10.62 5.38
CA PHE A 40 -21.45 11.79 6.24
C PHE A 40 -20.05 11.82 6.83
N VAL A 41 -19.40 12.98 6.72
CA VAL A 41 -18.08 13.23 7.31
C VAL A 41 -18.12 14.51 8.12
N LEU A 42 -17.65 14.45 9.37
CA LEU A 42 -17.45 15.62 10.22
C LEU A 42 -15.97 16.01 10.23
N ALA A 43 -15.67 17.19 9.69
CA ALA A 43 -14.36 17.81 9.78
C ALA A 43 -14.36 18.93 10.84
N THR A 44 -13.39 18.90 11.75
CA THR A 44 -13.17 19.97 12.74
C THR A 44 -11.77 20.54 12.61
N VAL A 45 -11.64 21.83 12.85
CA VAL A 45 -10.36 22.55 12.91
C VAL A 45 -10.27 23.23 14.26
N THR A 46 -9.18 22.98 14.97
CA THR A 46 -8.83 23.64 16.24
C THR A 46 -7.44 24.24 16.17
N THR A 47 -7.24 25.35 16.89
CA THR A 47 -5.94 26.02 16.99
C THR A 47 -5.57 26.34 18.43
N ALA A 48 -4.26 26.37 18.73
CA ALA A 48 -3.72 26.81 20.01
C ALA A 48 -2.44 27.64 19.80
N GLU A 49 -2.02 28.36 20.84
CA GLU A 49 -0.75 29.10 20.80
C GLU A 49 0.43 28.14 20.59
N PRO A 50 1.50 28.55 19.89
CA PRO A 50 2.66 27.69 19.64
C PRO A 50 3.29 27.20 20.94
N ASN A 51 3.57 25.90 21.03
CA ASN A 51 4.35 25.35 22.14
C ASN A 51 5.82 25.78 22.03
N PRO A 52 6.37 26.52 23.01
CA PRO A 52 7.74 27.04 22.96
C PRO A 52 8.82 25.97 23.16
N ASP A 53 8.45 24.77 23.64
CA ASP A 53 9.37 23.67 23.93
C ASP A 53 9.66 22.78 22.70
N VAL A 54 8.95 23.01 21.58
CA VAL A 54 9.17 22.29 20.32
C VAL A 54 9.74 23.19 19.24
N ASP A 55 10.60 22.63 18.42
CA ASP A 55 11.33 23.33 17.36
C ASP A 55 10.68 23.18 15.97
N TYR A 56 9.58 22.43 15.88
CA TYR A 56 8.78 22.20 14.68
C TYR A 56 7.33 22.68 14.84
N TRP A 57 6.68 22.93 13.71
CA TRP A 57 5.27 23.34 13.70
C TRP A 57 4.34 22.16 14.04
N MET A 58 3.58 22.29 15.14
CA MET A 58 2.60 21.29 15.58
C MET A 58 1.32 21.33 14.75
N TYR A 59 1.43 20.76 13.55
CA TYR A 59 0.31 20.53 12.66
C TYR A 59 -0.02 19.04 12.62
N ASN A 60 -1.25 18.68 12.98
CA ASN A 60 -1.71 17.30 13.08
C ASN A 60 -3.07 17.10 12.42
N VAL A 61 -3.11 16.20 11.45
CA VAL A 61 -4.36 15.69 10.88
C VAL A 61 -4.70 14.35 11.52
N VAL A 62 -5.96 14.09 11.79
CA VAL A 62 -6.47 12.78 12.20
C VAL A 62 -7.63 12.42 11.27
N TYR A 63 -7.62 11.20 10.74
CA TYR A 63 -8.71 10.64 9.97
C TYR A 63 -9.20 9.38 10.68
N GLU A 64 -10.46 9.40 11.13
CA GLU A 64 -11.07 8.36 11.94
C GLU A 64 -12.20 7.67 11.15
N GLU A 65 -11.97 6.41 10.82
CA GLU A 65 -13.00 5.50 10.34
C GLU A 65 -13.71 4.88 11.54
N ARG A 66 -15.04 4.89 11.52
CA ARG A 66 -15.86 4.32 12.58
C ARG A 66 -16.62 3.14 12.03
N LEU A 67 -16.53 1.97 12.67
CA LEU A 67 -17.26 0.78 12.20
C LEU A 67 -18.78 1.00 12.26
N TYR A 68 -19.27 1.87 13.15
CA TYR A 68 -20.68 2.24 13.18
C TYR A 68 -21.13 3.00 11.92
N ALA A 69 -20.21 3.59 11.14
CA ALA A 69 -20.54 4.31 9.92
C ALA A 69 -21.21 3.38 8.88
N SER A 70 -20.89 2.09 8.90
CA SER A 70 -21.55 1.04 8.12
C SER A 70 -22.45 0.12 8.97
N GLY A 71 -22.72 0.49 10.22
CA GLY A 71 -23.51 -0.34 11.15
C GLY A 71 -22.82 -1.65 11.58
N THR A 72 -21.50 -1.74 11.43
CA THR A 72 -20.72 -2.97 11.67
C THR A 72 -20.12 -3.00 13.08
N ILE A 73 -19.99 -4.19 13.67
CA ILE A 73 -19.28 -4.43 14.94
C ILE A 73 -17.94 -5.12 14.65
N LYS A 74 -16.90 -4.78 15.41
CA LYS A 74 -15.58 -5.39 15.28
C LYS A 74 -15.60 -6.91 15.41
N SER A 75 -14.99 -7.61 14.46
CA SER A 75 -14.97 -9.08 14.38
C SER A 75 -14.08 -9.71 15.45
N SER A 76 -13.08 -8.97 15.95
CA SER A 76 -12.21 -9.40 17.06
C SER A 76 -13.00 -10.04 18.20
N ARG A 77 -12.57 -11.24 18.60
CA ARG A 77 -13.19 -12.01 19.70
C ARG A 77 -13.01 -11.35 21.06
N PHE A 78 -11.97 -10.54 21.22
CA PHE A 78 -11.57 -9.98 22.51
C PHE A 78 -11.96 -8.50 22.68
N VAL A 79 -11.90 -7.70 21.61
CA VAL A 79 -12.08 -6.25 21.69
C VAL A 79 -13.15 -5.80 20.69
N LYS A 80 -14.26 -5.24 21.18
CA LYS A 80 -15.36 -4.73 20.35
C LYS A 80 -15.29 -3.23 20.04
N ARG A 81 -14.20 -2.58 20.42
CA ARG A 81 -13.94 -1.15 20.19
C ARG A 81 -13.05 -0.95 18.96
N ASP A 82 -13.28 0.14 18.23
CA ASP A 82 -12.35 0.64 17.20
C ASP A 82 -10.92 0.68 17.79
N GLY A 83 -9.95 0.23 17.01
CA GLY A 83 -8.58 0.02 17.47
C GLY A 83 -7.64 1.11 16.98
N ARG A 84 -6.38 0.71 16.76
CA ARG A 84 -5.44 1.50 15.96
C ARG A 84 -6.05 1.77 14.56
N PRO A 85 -5.81 2.95 13.97
CA PRO A 85 -6.18 3.22 12.59
C PRO A 85 -5.66 2.15 11.62
N THR A 86 -6.44 1.85 10.60
CA THR A 86 -6.05 1.00 9.46
C THR A 86 -4.94 1.68 8.66
N ASP A 87 -4.19 0.90 7.87
CA ASP A 87 -3.13 1.47 7.03
C ASP A 87 -3.72 2.43 5.98
N ASP A 88 -4.91 2.13 5.46
CA ASP A 88 -5.67 3.01 4.57
C ASP A 88 -6.06 4.32 5.26
N ALA A 89 -6.62 4.28 6.47
CA ALA A 89 -6.94 5.49 7.24
C ALA A 89 -5.70 6.36 7.51
N ILE A 90 -4.54 5.74 7.76
CA ILE A 90 -3.26 6.44 7.91
C ILE A 90 -2.86 7.15 6.62
N VAL A 91 -3.06 6.51 5.46
CA VAL A 91 -2.81 7.12 4.15
C VAL A 91 -3.79 8.26 3.87
N ARG A 92 -5.08 8.10 4.18
CA ARG A 92 -6.07 9.19 4.04
C ARG A 92 -5.73 10.42 4.88
N ARG A 93 -5.34 10.20 6.14
CA ARG A 93 -4.79 11.24 7.01
C ARG A 93 -3.63 11.98 6.34
N ARG A 94 -2.67 11.24 5.77
CA ARG A 94 -1.49 11.83 5.12
C ARG A 94 -1.84 12.62 3.88
N LEU A 95 -2.80 12.16 3.09
CA LEU A 95 -3.24 12.88 1.90
C LEU A 95 -3.88 14.24 2.27
N ILE A 96 -4.70 14.29 3.32
CA ILE A 96 -5.25 15.55 3.85
C ILE A 96 -4.12 16.47 4.35
N ASP A 97 -3.14 15.92 5.08
CA ASP A 97 -1.96 16.67 5.55
C ASP A 97 -1.19 17.28 4.37
N HIS A 98 -0.81 16.46 3.40
CA HIS A 98 -0.03 16.90 2.22
C HIS A 98 -0.80 17.93 1.38
N ALA A 99 -2.12 17.82 1.30
CA ALA A 99 -2.94 18.74 0.51
C ALA A 99 -3.18 20.07 1.24
N THR A 100 -3.12 20.13 2.57
CA THR A 100 -3.49 21.36 3.31
C THR A 100 -2.32 22.04 4.02
N ARG A 101 -1.28 21.31 4.44
CA ARG A 101 -0.07 21.88 5.05
C ARG A 101 0.58 23.00 4.20
N PRO A 102 0.72 22.89 2.87
CA PRO A 102 1.37 23.91 2.04
C PRO A 102 0.54 25.19 1.90
N LEU A 103 -0.72 25.16 2.35
CA LEU A 103 -1.64 26.29 2.25
C LEU A 103 -1.49 27.27 3.41
N PHE A 104 -0.80 26.89 4.49
CA PHE A 104 -0.55 27.81 5.59
C PHE A 104 0.61 28.76 5.23
N PRO A 105 0.58 30.01 5.71
CA PRO A 105 1.71 30.93 5.54
C PRO A 105 3.01 30.32 6.09
N LYS A 106 4.15 30.57 5.42
CA LYS A 106 5.45 29.99 5.81
C LYS A 106 5.92 30.37 7.21
N ASP A 107 5.45 31.49 7.73
CA ASP A 107 5.76 32.03 9.06
C ASP A 107 4.67 31.73 10.10
N PHE A 108 3.68 30.90 9.76
CA PHE A 108 2.63 30.47 10.67
C PHE A 108 3.13 29.34 11.58
N ASN A 109 2.87 29.44 12.89
CA ASN A 109 3.38 28.46 13.86
C ASN A 109 2.39 28.10 14.98
N ASP A 110 1.16 28.63 14.97
CA ASP A 110 0.13 28.21 15.93
C ASP A 110 -0.14 26.71 15.75
N GLU A 111 -0.42 26.00 16.84
CA GLU A 111 -0.79 24.59 16.74
C GLU A 111 -2.09 24.47 15.95
N VAL A 112 -2.16 23.48 15.06
CA VAL A 112 -3.36 23.20 14.27
C VAL A 112 -3.67 21.72 14.36
N GLN A 113 -4.89 21.41 14.75
CA GLN A 113 -5.41 20.06 14.69
C GLN A 113 -6.64 20.00 13.78
N ILE A 114 -6.59 19.10 12.81
CA ILE A 114 -7.71 18.77 11.93
C ILE A 114 -8.15 17.36 12.27
N VAL A 115 -9.42 17.18 12.67
CA VAL A 115 -9.98 15.85 12.90
C VAL A 115 -11.11 15.62 11.90
N VAL A 116 -11.01 14.54 11.13
CA VAL A 116 -12.01 14.13 10.16
C VAL A 116 -12.56 12.78 10.59
N THR A 117 -13.85 12.72 10.89
CA THR A 117 -14.52 11.49 11.32
C THR A 117 -15.58 11.08 10.32
N VAL A 118 -15.52 9.85 9.82
CA VAL A 118 -16.59 9.27 9.00
C VAL A 118 -17.72 8.83 9.94
N LEU A 119 -18.89 9.45 9.79
CA LEU A 119 -20.06 9.22 10.65
C LEU A 119 -21.07 8.25 10.04
N SER A 120 -21.20 8.26 8.71
CA SER A 120 -22.05 7.35 7.94
C SER A 120 -21.36 7.06 6.61
N LEU A 121 -21.54 5.85 6.11
CA LEU A 121 -20.97 5.39 4.85
C LEU A 121 -22.09 4.88 3.94
N ASP A 122 -22.20 5.51 2.78
CA ASP A 122 -22.92 5.05 1.60
C ASP A 122 -21.89 4.42 0.64
N GLU A 123 -22.09 3.15 0.28
CA GLU A 123 -21.17 2.38 -0.58
C GLU A 123 -21.01 3.01 -1.98
N ASP A 124 -22.01 3.76 -2.44
CA ASP A 124 -21.98 4.44 -3.73
C ASP A 124 -21.46 5.88 -3.64
N ALA A 125 -21.09 6.36 -2.45
CA ALA A 125 -20.63 7.73 -2.22
C ALA A 125 -19.32 7.77 -1.43
N ASP A 126 -18.22 7.97 -2.17
CA ASP A 126 -16.86 8.00 -1.64
C ASP A 126 -16.68 9.00 -0.47
N PRO A 127 -16.31 8.52 0.74
CA PRO A 127 -16.06 9.40 1.88
C PRO A 127 -14.68 10.10 1.81
N HIS A 128 -13.76 9.62 0.97
CA HIS A 128 -12.38 10.13 0.93
C HIS A 128 -12.27 11.51 0.27
N SER A 129 -12.87 11.68 -0.91
CA SER A 129 -12.99 13.00 -1.56
C SER A 129 -13.84 13.94 -0.71
N LEU A 130 -14.93 13.43 -0.11
CA LEU A 130 -15.77 14.19 0.81
C LEU A 130 -15.00 14.71 2.03
N ALA A 131 -14.09 13.92 2.59
CA ALA A 131 -13.23 14.33 3.69
C ALA A 131 -12.33 15.53 3.33
N LEU A 132 -11.68 15.49 2.16
CA LEU A 132 -10.87 16.62 1.67
C LEU A 132 -11.73 17.88 1.43
N ILE A 133 -12.93 17.72 0.87
CA ILE A 133 -13.89 18.80 0.65
C ILE A 133 -14.32 19.42 1.99
N ALA A 134 -14.66 18.59 2.98
CA ALA A 134 -15.07 19.02 4.31
C ALA A 134 -13.95 19.78 5.03
N THR A 135 -12.72 19.27 4.98
CA THR A 135 -11.55 19.94 5.54
C THR A 135 -11.29 21.28 4.85
N SER A 136 -11.38 21.34 3.53
CA SER A 136 -11.21 22.58 2.77
C SER A 136 -12.26 23.62 3.16
N ALA A 137 -13.53 23.21 3.23
CA ALA A 137 -14.62 24.07 3.67
C ALA A 137 -14.40 24.58 5.09
N ALA A 138 -13.98 23.71 6.02
CA ALA A 138 -13.72 24.09 7.41
C ALA A 138 -12.57 25.11 7.50
N LEU A 139 -11.43 24.87 6.85
CA LEU A 139 -10.30 25.80 6.84
C LEU A 139 -10.67 27.14 6.19
N HIS A 140 -11.34 27.10 5.03
CA HIS A 140 -11.65 28.30 4.27
C HIS A 140 -12.68 29.18 4.98
N ALA A 141 -13.73 28.57 5.54
CA ALA A 141 -14.76 29.26 6.32
C ALA A 141 -14.29 29.72 7.72
N SER A 142 -13.24 29.12 8.27
CA SER A 142 -12.68 29.52 9.56
C SER A 142 -11.98 30.88 9.51
N LYS A 143 -11.64 31.40 10.69
CA LYS A 143 -10.70 32.53 10.83
C LYS A 143 -9.23 32.10 10.81
N VAL A 144 -8.92 30.81 10.65
CA VAL A 144 -7.53 30.32 10.63
C VAL A 144 -6.82 30.82 9.35
N PRO A 145 -5.62 31.44 9.46
CA PRO A 145 -4.81 31.83 8.31
C PRO A 145 -4.44 30.64 7.43
N CYS A 146 -5.14 30.49 6.30
CA CYS A 146 -4.94 29.41 5.36
C CYS A 146 -5.29 29.91 3.95
N LEU A 147 -4.41 29.67 2.99
CA LEU A 147 -4.62 29.92 1.57
C LEU A 147 -5.63 28.90 1.03
N GLY A 148 -6.43 29.29 0.05
CA GLY A 148 -7.44 28.41 -0.49
C GLY A 148 -8.55 29.14 -1.24
N PRO A 149 -9.67 28.46 -1.53
CA PRO A 149 -9.96 27.08 -1.11
C PRO A 149 -9.18 26.02 -1.90
N MET A 150 -9.00 24.86 -1.29
CA MET A 150 -8.60 23.62 -1.96
C MET A 150 -9.85 22.93 -2.52
N VAL A 151 -9.73 22.22 -3.63
CA VAL A 151 -10.80 21.36 -4.15
C VAL A 151 -10.22 20.03 -4.60
N SER A 152 -10.93 18.93 -4.32
CA SER A 152 -10.47 17.58 -4.57
C SER A 152 -11.54 16.74 -5.25
N ALA A 153 -11.11 15.80 -6.09
CA ALA A 153 -11.98 14.82 -6.73
C ALA A 153 -11.25 13.48 -6.89
N ARG A 154 -12.03 12.40 -6.88
CA ARG A 154 -11.57 11.06 -7.23
C ARG A 154 -11.89 10.80 -8.71
N VAL A 155 -10.97 10.22 -9.46
CA VAL A 155 -11.13 9.90 -10.88
C VAL A 155 -10.89 8.42 -11.09
N GLY A 156 -11.83 7.78 -11.78
CA GLY A 156 -11.67 6.42 -12.30
C GLY A 156 -11.61 6.39 -13.83
N LEU A 157 -10.96 5.37 -14.38
CA LEU A 157 -11.02 5.03 -15.80
C LEU A 157 -11.92 3.79 -15.95
N VAL A 158 -13.22 4.00 -15.83
CA VAL A 158 -14.26 2.96 -15.77
C VAL A 158 -14.64 2.55 -17.19
N ASN A 159 -14.41 1.28 -17.55
CA ASN A 159 -14.67 0.77 -18.90
C ASN A 159 -14.05 1.66 -20.01
N GLY A 160 -12.84 2.17 -19.77
CA GLY A 160 -12.12 3.04 -20.70
C GLY A 160 -12.57 4.52 -20.74
N GLN A 161 -13.51 4.94 -19.88
CA GLN A 161 -14.00 6.32 -19.77
C GLN A 161 -13.68 6.95 -18.42
N PHE A 162 -13.31 8.23 -18.41
CA PHE A 162 -13.08 8.94 -17.17
C PHE A 162 -14.39 9.25 -16.44
N VAL A 163 -14.43 8.94 -15.14
CA VAL A 163 -15.58 9.17 -14.27
C VAL A 163 -15.12 9.91 -13.01
N LEU A 164 -15.83 10.96 -12.63
CA LEU A 164 -15.61 11.69 -11.37
C LEU A 164 -16.37 11.02 -10.23
N ASN A 165 -15.73 10.89 -9.09
CA ASN A 165 -16.23 10.24 -7.88
C ASN A 165 -16.97 8.91 -8.20
N PRO A 166 -16.30 7.96 -8.89
CA PRO A 166 -16.87 6.64 -9.15
C PRO A 166 -17.16 5.93 -7.82
N THR A 167 -18.10 4.97 -7.86
CA THR A 167 -18.39 4.13 -6.69
C THR A 167 -17.23 3.16 -6.43
N LEU A 168 -17.12 2.64 -5.20
CA LEU A 168 -16.07 1.67 -4.87
C LEU A 168 -16.17 0.43 -5.75
N LYS A 169 -17.39 -0.04 -6.00
CA LYS A 169 -17.65 -1.16 -6.91
C LYS A 169 -17.14 -0.88 -8.33
N GLN A 170 -17.34 0.33 -8.86
CA GLN A 170 -16.80 0.72 -10.17
C GLN A 170 -15.27 0.72 -10.17
N LEU A 171 -14.65 1.24 -9.11
CA LEU A 171 -13.19 1.25 -8.96
C LEU A 171 -12.60 -0.15 -8.91
N GLU A 172 -13.20 -1.05 -8.14
CA GLU A 172 -12.69 -2.41 -7.92
C GLU A 172 -12.88 -3.33 -9.13
N THR A 173 -13.99 -3.17 -9.86
CA THR A 173 -14.40 -4.16 -10.88
C THR A 173 -14.29 -3.70 -12.31
N GLN A 174 -14.23 -2.38 -12.55
CA GLN A 174 -14.35 -1.80 -13.88
C GLN A 174 -13.30 -0.72 -14.18
N SER A 175 -12.54 -0.27 -13.18
CA SER A 175 -11.61 0.85 -13.33
C SER A 175 -10.17 0.40 -13.45
N GLU A 176 -9.45 1.00 -14.38
CA GLU A 176 -8.00 0.83 -14.51
C GLU A 176 -7.22 1.94 -13.77
N LEU A 177 -7.93 2.95 -13.26
CA LEU A 177 -7.36 4.09 -12.52
C LEU A 177 -8.15 4.31 -11.23
N ASP A 178 -7.46 4.62 -10.16
CA ASP A 178 -8.03 5.20 -8.96
C ASP A 178 -7.13 6.37 -8.54
N MET A 179 -7.54 7.59 -8.87
CA MET A 179 -6.75 8.78 -8.63
C MET A 179 -7.52 9.79 -7.78
N LEU A 180 -7.01 10.09 -6.60
CA LEU A 180 -7.50 11.19 -5.78
C LEU A 180 -6.55 12.39 -5.96
N VAL A 181 -7.08 13.48 -6.50
CA VAL A 181 -6.30 14.66 -6.87
C VAL A 181 -6.89 15.92 -6.24
N SER A 182 -6.01 16.84 -5.84
CA SER A 182 -6.35 18.13 -5.24
C SER A 182 -5.77 19.28 -6.05
N PHE A 183 -6.55 20.35 -6.13
CA PHE A 183 -6.20 21.63 -6.74
C PHE A 183 -6.43 22.77 -5.74
N VAL A 184 -5.82 23.93 -5.99
CA VAL A 184 -6.00 25.12 -5.15
C VAL A 184 -6.23 26.37 -5.98
N GLY A 185 -7.11 27.24 -5.48
CA GLY A 185 -7.39 28.56 -6.07
C GLY A 185 -8.28 28.51 -7.31
N ASP A 186 -8.64 29.69 -7.81
CA ASP A 186 -9.49 29.86 -9.01
C ASP A 186 -8.85 29.33 -10.28
N ASP A 187 -7.54 29.47 -10.37
CA ASP A 187 -6.73 28.95 -11.46
C ASP A 187 -6.49 27.43 -11.36
N LYS A 188 -6.99 26.78 -10.29
CA LYS A 188 -6.91 25.33 -10.04
C LYS A 188 -5.50 24.79 -10.26
N ARG A 189 -4.54 25.36 -9.53
CA ARG A 189 -3.15 24.88 -9.53
C ARG A 189 -3.08 23.50 -8.93
N PHE A 190 -2.28 22.61 -9.53
CA PHE A 190 -2.09 21.24 -9.06
C PHE A 190 -1.42 21.26 -7.69
N LEU A 191 -1.99 20.54 -6.71
CA LEU A 191 -1.54 20.60 -5.32
C LEU A 191 -1.04 19.24 -4.81
N ALA A 192 -1.86 18.20 -4.92
CA ALA A 192 -1.50 16.87 -4.44
C ALA A 192 -2.20 15.80 -5.29
N VAL A 193 -1.58 14.63 -5.39
CA VAL A 193 -2.20 13.46 -6.01
C VAL A 193 -1.75 12.20 -5.31
N GLU A 194 -2.67 11.26 -5.18
CA GLU A 194 -2.38 9.87 -4.90
C GLU A 194 -3.17 9.00 -5.88
N ALA A 195 -2.47 8.09 -6.58
CA ALA A 195 -3.09 7.25 -7.58
C ALA A 195 -2.59 5.80 -7.54
N GLU A 196 -3.50 4.87 -7.79
CA GLU A 196 -3.25 3.49 -8.20
C GLU A 196 -3.69 3.35 -9.67
N ALA A 197 -2.88 2.70 -10.49
CA ALA A 197 -3.14 2.55 -11.93
C ALA A 197 -2.77 1.14 -12.41
N HIS A 198 -3.57 0.57 -13.30
CA HIS A 198 -3.33 -0.76 -13.86
C HIS A 198 -2.52 -0.66 -15.17
N ILE A 199 -1.28 -0.15 -15.06
CA ILE A 199 -0.34 0.04 -16.18
C ILE A 199 -0.94 0.98 -17.25
N ILE A 200 -1.31 2.19 -16.82
CA ILE A 200 -1.90 3.19 -17.71
C ILE A 200 -0.81 4.04 -18.40
N PRO A 201 -0.92 4.30 -19.72
CA PRO A 201 -0.01 5.20 -20.42
C PRO A 201 0.15 6.59 -19.77
N ASP A 202 1.36 7.16 -19.79
CA ASP A 202 1.66 8.44 -19.12
C ASP A 202 0.81 9.62 -19.63
N ASP A 203 0.40 9.61 -20.91
CA ASP A 203 -0.50 10.59 -21.53
C ASP A 203 -1.94 10.48 -21.01
N LYS A 204 -2.45 9.25 -20.86
CA LYS A 204 -3.76 8.98 -20.22
C LYS A 204 -3.82 9.48 -18.78
N VAL A 205 -2.71 9.42 -18.03
CA VAL A 205 -2.63 10.01 -16.68
C VAL A 205 -2.79 11.53 -16.74
N LEU A 206 -2.16 12.19 -17.71
CA LEU A 206 -2.33 13.64 -17.92
C LEU A 206 -3.77 14.00 -18.29
N GLU A 207 -4.39 13.24 -19.19
CA GLU A 207 -5.80 13.41 -19.55
C GLU A 207 -6.71 13.28 -18.33
N ALA A 208 -6.45 12.32 -17.44
CA ALA A 208 -7.21 12.14 -16.20
C ALA A 208 -7.08 13.36 -15.26
N LEU A 209 -5.89 13.94 -15.15
CA LEU A 209 -5.64 15.14 -14.35
C LEU A 209 -6.36 16.36 -14.92
N ASP A 210 -6.34 16.53 -16.25
CA ASP A 210 -7.07 17.60 -16.94
C ASP A 210 -8.59 17.42 -16.79
N PHE A 211 -9.08 16.19 -16.92
CA PHE A 211 -10.48 15.84 -16.69
C PHE A 211 -10.93 16.19 -15.26
N ALA A 212 -10.13 15.80 -14.26
CA ALA A 212 -10.37 16.16 -12.86
C ALA A 212 -10.45 17.69 -12.67
N ARG A 213 -9.45 18.40 -13.20
CA ARG A 213 -9.34 19.86 -13.08
C ARG A 213 -10.54 20.58 -13.67
N ASN A 214 -11.06 20.10 -14.79
CA ASN A 214 -12.25 20.69 -15.44
C ASN A 214 -13.55 20.31 -14.73
N GLY A 215 -13.57 19.17 -14.02
CA GLY A 215 -14.75 18.64 -13.35
C GLY A 215 -15.06 19.19 -11.96
N VAL A 216 -14.10 19.85 -11.31
CA VAL A 216 -14.20 20.27 -9.90
C VAL A 216 -14.87 21.62 -9.67
N ASP A 217 -15.24 22.35 -10.73
CA ASP A 217 -15.81 23.71 -10.62
C ASP A 217 -17.07 23.79 -9.75
N PRO A 218 -18.04 22.86 -9.83
CA PRO A 218 -19.21 22.89 -8.95
C PRO A 218 -18.86 22.77 -7.46
N ILE A 219 -17.88 21.91 -7.13
CA ILE A 219 -17.41 21.70 -5.75
C ILE A 219 -16.69 22.95 -5.24
N LEU A 220 -15.82 23.53 -6.08
CA LEU A 220 -15.11 24.77 -5.76
C LEU A 220 -16.08 25.92 -5.47
N ALA A 221 -17.12 26.07 -6.30
CA ALA A 221 -18.16 27.06 -6.12
C ALA A 221 -18.94 26.83 -4.82
N LEU A 222 -19.29 25.58 -4.50
CA LEU A 222 -19.97 25.23 -3.24
C LEU A 222 -19.14 25.62 -2.00
N ILE A 223 -17.84 25.30 -1.99
CA ILE A 223 -16.95 25.64 -0.87
C ILE A 223 -16.89 27.15 -0.66
N LYS A 224 -16.78 27.92 -1.76
CA LYS A 224 -16.73 29.39 -1.72
C LYS A 224 -18.04 29.99 -1.23
N ASP A 225 -19.18 29.53 -1.74
CA ASP A 225 -20.50 30.01 -1.32
C ASP A 225 -20.77 29.68 0.15
N PHE A 226 -20.40 28.49 0.59
CA PHE A 226 -20.45 28.10 2.00
C PHE A 226 -19.58 29.01 2.88
N ALA A 227 -18.31 29.22 2.51
CA ALA A 227 -17.41 30.09 3.27
C ALA A 227 -17.88 31.54 3.31
N ALA A 228 -18.42 32.07 2.21
CA ALA A 228 -18.98 33.42 2.14
C ALA A 228 -20.21 33.59 3.03
N ALA A 229 -21.03 32.55 3.20
CA ALA A 229 -22.16 32.57 4.12
C ALA A 229 -21.74 32.50 5.60
N VAL A 230 -20.68 31.74 5.91
CA VAL A 230 -20.20 31.51 7.29
C VAL A 230 -19.27 32.63 7.77
N ASN A 231 -18.38 33.14 6.91
CA ASN A 231 -17.42 34.20 7.17
C ASN A 231 -17.45 35.24 6.04
N PRO A 232 -18.50 36.09 5.97
CA PRO A 232 -18.72 37.02 4.85
C PRO A 232 -17.61 38.05 4.66
N THR A 233 -16.88 38.39 5.73
CA THR A 233 -15.76 39.34 5.66
C THR A 233 -14.46 38.68 5.21
N GLY A 234 -14.40 37.34 5.19
CA GLY A 234 -13.16 36.59 4.96
C GLY A 234 -12.10 36.85 6.02
N GLU A 235 -12.47 37.38 7.20
CA GLU A 235 -11.52 37.79 8.22
C GLU A 235 -10.74 36.58 8.73
N LYS A 236 -9.41 36.68 8.70
CA LYS A 236 -8.49 35.74 9.34
C LYS A 236 -7.94 36.38 10.62
N TYR A 237 -7.74 35.58 11.67
CA TYR A 237 -7.16 36.07 12.91
C TYR A 237 -5.69 36.44 12.68
N LYS A 238 -5.19 37.40 13.46
CA LYS A 238 -3.78 37.80 13.44
C LYS A 238 -2.96 36.86 14.32
N TYR A 239 -1.84 36.39 13.81
CA TYR A 239 -0.88 35.56 14.54
C TYR A 239 0.45 36.29 14.64
N THR A 240 1.29 35.86 15.58
CA THR A 240 2.67 36.32 15.67
C THR A 240 3.49 35.58 14.62
N ALA A 241 3.96 36.30 13.61
CA ALA A 241 4.80 35.73 12.57
C ALA A 241 6.06 35.11 13.17
N PHE A 242 6.26 33.82 12.94
CA PHE A 242 7.49 33.09 13.26
C PHE A 242 8.52 33.35 12.15
N ALA A 243 8.94 34.61 12.02
CA ALA A 243 9.94 35.03 11.05
C ALA A 243 11.26 35.39 11.74
N LEU A 244 12.37 34.99 11.15
CA LEU A 244 13.69 35.42 11.60
C LEU A 244 13.83 36.94 11.36
N SER A 245 14.40 37.66 12.34
CA SER A 245 14.58 39.10 12.19
C SER A 245 15.55 39.41 11.05
N LYS A 246 15.30 40.52 10.34
CA LYS A 246 16.18 40.97 9.25
C LYS A 246 17.61 41.23 9.74
N GLU A 247 17.74 41.70 10.98
CA GLU A 247 19.04 41.91 11.63
C GLU A 247 19.78 40.59 11.85
N LEU A 248 19.11 39.57 12.41
CA LEU A 248 19.67 38.23 12.60
C LEU A 248 20.14 37.63 11.27
N LEU A 249 19.29 37.67 10.24
CA LEU A 249 19.64 37.14 8.92
C LEU A 249 20.84 37.87 8.33
N SER A 250 20.92 39.19 8.47
CA SER A 250 22.05 40.01 8.01
C SER A 250 23.33 39.64 8.75
N ASP A 251 23.30 39.55 10.08
CA ASP A 251 24.49 39.28 10.89
C ASP A 251 25.03 37.87 10.67
N VAL A 252 24.16 36.86 10.63
CA VAL A 252 24.55 35.48 10.32
C VAL A 252 25.07 35.39 8.88
N SER A 253 24.46 36.10 7.93
CA SER A 253 24.93 36.12 6.53
C SER A 253 26.36 36.66 6.41
N LYS A 254 26.73 37.71 7.16
CA LYS A 254 28.11 38.25 7.14
C LYS A 254 29.15 37.23 7.57
N VAL A 255 28.79 36.29 8.45
CA VAL A 255 29.70 35.29 8.99
C VAL A 255 29.70 34.01 8.13
N ALA A 256 28.52 33.53 7.73
CA ALA A 256 28.37 32.18 7.18
C ALA A 256 28.20 32.12 5.66
N LYS A 257 27.74 33.18 5.00
CA LYS A 257 27.23 33.11 3.61
C LYS A 257 28.29 32.59 2.63
N ASP A 258 29.48 33.17 2.62
CA ASP A 258 30.51 32.81 1.65
C ASP A 258 31.00 31.37 1.84
N ALA A 259 31.13 30.94 3.11
CA ALA A 259 31.47 29.56 3.44
C ALA A 259 30.38 28.58 2.97
N ILE A 260 29.11 28.86 3.26
CA ILE A 260 27.98 28.02 2.84
C ILE A 260 27.86 27.94 1.31
N VAL A 261 27.94 29.08 0.60
CA VAL A 261 27.89 29.10 -0.87
C VAL A 261 29.06 28.32 -1.47
N GLY A 262 30.26 28.51 -0.94
CA GLY A 262 31.44 27.76 -1.37
C GLY A 262 31.29 26.25 -1.13
N MET A 263 30.76 25.84 0.01
CA MET A 263 30.49 24.44 0.34
C MET A 263 29.42 23.82 -0.56
N MET A 264 28.33 24.54 -0.83
CA MET A 264 27.22 24.09 -1.67
C MET A 264 27.68 23.77 -3.09
N ALA A 265 28.65 24.54 -3.61
CA ALA A 265 29.21 24.36 -4.94
C ALA A 265 30.41 23.38 -5.00
N ALA A 266 30.86 22.85 -3.85
CA ALA A 266 32.10 22.08 -3.76
C ALA A 266 31.96 20.57 -4.01
N ASN A 267 30.76 20.07 -4.35
CA ASN A 267 30.50 18.65 -4.59
C ASN A 267 30.94 17.75 -3.42
N LEU A 268 30.48 18.11 -2.23
CA LEU A 268 30.77 17.37 -1.00
C LEU A 268 29.73 16.27 -0.80
N ASP A 269 30.17 15.12 -0.29
CA ASP A 269 29.25 14.12 0.23
C ASP A 269 28.54 14.62 1.51
N LYS A 270 27.51 13.88 1.94
CA LYS A 270 26.68 14.24 3.10
C LYS A 270 27.51 14.44 4.38
N ILE A 271 28.46 13.56 4.64
CA ILE A 271 29.24 13.56 5.89
C ILE A 271 30.23 14.73 5.88
N ALA A 272 30.96 14.91 4.79
CA ALA A 272 31.89 16.01 4.61
C ALA A 272 31.18 17.36 4.64
N TYR A 273 29.99 17.46 4.06
CA TYR A 273 29.16 18.66 4.15
C TYR A 273 28.75 18.95 5.60
N GLN A 274 28.24 17.94 6.32
CA GLN A 274 27.82 18.09 7.71
C GLN A 274 28.98 18.54 8.62
N GLN A 275 30.15 17.92 8.51
CA GLN A 275 31.32 18.28 9.32
C GLN A 275 31.75 19.74 9.11
N LYS A 276 31.78 20.20 7.84
CA LYS A 276 32.09 21.60 7.55
C LYS A 276 31.00 22.54 8.04
N ARG A 277 29.74 22.14 7.91
CA ARG A 277 28.58 22.90 8.38
C ARG A 277 28.63 23.08 9.89
N ASP A 278 29.01 22.05 10.64
CA ASP A 278 29.16 22.13 12.09
C ASP A 278 30.23 23.14 12.49
N GLY A 279 31.37 23.18 11.78
CA GLY A 279 32.39 24.21 12.00
C GLY A 279 31.92 25.64 11.68
N VAL A 280 31.11 25.82 10.62
CA VAL A 280 30.46 27.11 10.32
C VAL A 280 29.48 27.49 11.43
N MET A 281 28.69 26.54 11.91
CA MET A 281 27.74 26.73 13.02
C MET A 281 28.46 27.14 14.32
N GLU A 282 29.56 26.48 14.68
CA GLU A 282 30.39 26.85 15.83
C GLU A 282 30.92 28.28 15.70
N THR A 283 31.40 28.67 14.51
CA THR A 283 31.88 30.02 14.24
C THR A 283 30.77 31.06 14.39
N VAL A 284 29.57 30.78 13.86
CA VAL A 284 28.39 31.65 14.00
C VAL A 284 28.02 31.80 15.48
N PHE A 285 27.96 30.69 16.23
CA PHE A 285 27.61 30.70 17.64
C PHE A 285 28.62 31.46 18.49
N ALA A 286 29.91 31.33 18.21
CA ALA A 286 30.96 32.06 18.92
C ALA A 286 30.95 33.55 18.57
N THR A 287 30.76 33.91 17.30
CA THR A 287 30.80 35.31 16.83
C THR A 287 29.60 36.12 17.30
N LEU A 288 28.43 35.50 17.39
CA LEU A 288 27.15 36.15 17.76
C LEU A 288 26.65 35.71 19.14
N GLU A 289 27.55 35.21 19.98
CA GLU A 289 27.23 34.76 21.34
C GLU A 289 26.57 35.89 22.15
N GLY A 290 25.52 35.55 22.91
CA GLY A 290 24.78 36.50 23.73
C GLY A 290 23.85 37.46 22.96
N LYS A 291 23.96 37.57 21.63
CA LYS A 291 23.07 38.43 20.81
C LYS A 291 21.78 37.73 20.41
N TYR A 292 21.86 36.46 20.03
CA TYR A 292 20.72 35.68 19.51
C TYR A 292 20.65 34.27 20.14
N LYS A 293 19.48 33.64 20.10
CA LYS A 293 19.34 32.23 20.52
C LYS A 293 20.04 31.31 19.51
N LYS A 294 20.66 30.23 19.99
CA LYS A 294 21.30 29.22 19.13
C LYS A 294 20.33 28.60 18.12
N SER A 295 19.08 28.34 18.52
CA SER A 295 18.04 27.84 17.63
C SER A 295 17.75 28.80 16.47
N ASP A 296 17.68 30.09 16.73
CA ASP A 296 17.35 31.11 15.72
C ASP A 296 18.54 31.30 14.75
N MET A 297 19.77 31.27 15.27
CA MET A 297 20.98 31.25 14.45
C MET A 297 21.05 30.02 13.54
N ALA A 298 20.70 28.83 14.04
CA ALA A 298 20.66 27.60 13.22
C ALA A 298 19.59 27.66 12.11
N LYS A 299 18.42 28.24 12.41
CA LYS A 299 17.37 28.50 11.42
C LYS A 299 17.85 29.51 10.37
N ALA A 300 18.60 30.55 10.77
CA ALA A 300 19.19 31.52 9.84
C ALA A 300 20.22 30.89 8.90
N VAL A 301 21.11 30.02 9.40
CA VAL A 301 22.04 29.26 8.56
C VAL A 301 21.27 28.38 7.57
N SER A 302 20.24 27.66 8.03
CA SER A 302 19.40 26.82 7.15
C SER A 302 18.73 27.64 6.05
N LYS A 303 18.32 28.88 6.33
CA LYS A 303 17.76 29.79 5.31
C LYS A 303 18.81 30.24 4.29
N ILE A 304 20.06 30.43 4.71
CA ILE A 304 21.17 30.71 3.81
C ILE A 304 21.46 29.49 2.91
N GLU A 305 21.42 28.27 3.46
CA GLU A 305 21.56 27.02 2.70
C GLU A 305 20.46 26.88 1.63
N GLU A 306 19.19 27.12 1.99
CA GLU A 306 18.06 27.11 1.06
C GLU A 306 18.29 28.09 -0.11
N ASN A 307 18.67 29.33 0.20
CA ASN A 307 18.90 30.37 -0.81
C ASN A 307 20.13 30.05 -1.70
N ALA A 308 21.20 29.50 -1.11
CA ALA A 308 22.40 29.11 -1.84
C ALA A 308 22.11 27.95 -2.81
N LEU A 309 21.34 26.95 -2.37
CA LEU A 309 20.89 25.84 -3.21
C LEU A 309 20.02 26.35 -4.38
N GLN A 310 19.04 27.20 -4.08
CA GLN A 310 18.16 27.79 -5.08
C GLN A 310 18.95 28.57 -6.14
N HIS A 311 19.92 29.39 -5.74
CA HIS A 311 20.79 30.10 -6.67
C HIS A 311 21.66 29.16 -7.51
N LEU A 312 22.29 28.16 -6.89
CA LEU A 312 23.14 27.20 -7.58
C LEU A 312 22.37 26.44 -8.68
N ILE A 313 21.15 26.01 -8.40
CA ILE A 313 20.36 25.26 -9.38
C ILE A 313 19.74 26.20 -10.42
N LEU A 314 19.08 27.29 -10.03
CA LEU A 314 18.34 28.14 -10.97
C LEU A 314 19.23 29.04 -11.84
N GLU A 315 20.33 29.57 -11.29
CA GLU A 315 21.18 30.54 -12.00
C GLU A 315 22.43 29.89 -12.60
N VAL A 316 23.03 28.95 -11.87
CA VAL A 316 24.26 28.27 -12.33
C VAL A 316 23.94 26.98 -13.10
N GLY A 317 22.75 26.39 -12.92
CA GLY A 317 22.32 25.17 -13.61
C GLY A 317 23.01 23.90 -13.11
N LYS A 318 23.58 23.92 -11.89
CA LYS A 318 24.29 22.79 -11.29
C LYS A 318 23.59 22.32 -10.02
N ARG A 319 23.71 21.02 -9.73
CA ARG A 319 23.25 20.44 -8.46
C ARG A 319 24.41 20.37 -7.46
N PRO A 320 24.13 20.28 -6.15
CA PRO A 320 25.17 20.23 -5.12
C PRO A 320 26.16 19.09 -5.31
N ASP A 321 25.71 17.96 -5.87
CA ASP A 321 26.54 16.77 -6.14
C ASP A 321 27.15 16.77 -7.56
N GLY A 322 27.08 17.91 -8.27
CA GLY A 322 27.65 18.10 -9.60
C GLY A 322 26.82 17.53 -10.76
N ARG A 323 25.69 16.86 -10.49
CA ARG A 323 24.80 16.33 -11.53
C ARG A 323 24.08 17.42 -12.32
N GLY A 324 23.68 17.09 -13.55
CA GLY A 324 22.66 17.81 -14.29
C GLY A 324 21.25 17.52 -13.75
N VAL A 325 20.28 18.34 -14.16
CA VAL A 325 18.89 18.26 -13.68
C VAL A 325 18.16 16.98 -14.09
N THR A 326 18.60 16.31 -15.17
CA THR A 326 18.02 15.04 -15.65
C THR A 326 18.79 13.79 -15.21
N ASP A 327 19.92 13.97 -14.53
CA ASP A 327 20.84 12.88 -14.23
C ASP A 327 20.39 12.09 -13.01
N ILE A 328 20.49 10.77 -13.12
CA ILE A 328 20.18 9.82 -12.05
C ILE A 328 21.48 9.41 -11.37
N ARG A 329 21.47 9.23 -10.05
CA ARG A 329 22.64 8.71 -9.33
C ARG A 329 22.99 7.29 -9.82
N PRO A 330 24.24 6.84 -9.68
CA PRO A 330 24.63 5.48 -10.06
C PRO A 330 23.72 4.43 -9.42
N ILE A 331 23.28 3.45 -10.21
CA ILE A 331 22.42 2.35 -9.73
C ILE A 331 23.23 1.06 -9.72
N SER A 332 23.10 0.30 -8.64
CA SER A 332 23.56 -1.09 -8.57
C SER A 332 22.46 -1.96 -7.98
N CYS A 333 22.36 -3.18 -8.51
CA CYS A 333 21.33 -4.13 -8.16
C CYS A 333 21.98 -5.49 -7.91
N SER A 334 21.60 -6.16 -6.84
CA SER A 334 22.02 -7.54 -6.55
C SER A 334 20.81 -8.35 -6.09
N VAL A 335 20.71 -9.60 -6.52
CA VAL A 335 19.63 -10.53 -6.15
C VAL A 335 20.19 -11.76 -5.44
N GLY A 336 19.39 -12.46 -4.66
CA GLY A 336 19.84 -13.63 -3.90
C GLY A 336 20.86 -13.29 -2.80
N VAL A 337 20.81 -12.06 -2.28
CA VAL A 337 21.78 -11.52 -1.30
C VAL A 337 21.69 -12.26 0.04
N LEU A 338 20.50 -12.71 0.43
CA LEU A 338 20.28 -13.48 1.65
C LEU A 338 20.07 -14.97 1.32
N PRO A 339 20.92 -15.88 1.81
CA PRO A 339 20.90 -17.28 1.36
C PRO A 339 19.65 -18.09 1.69
N ARG A 340 18.85 -17.67 2.68
CA ARG A 340 17.73 -18.46 3.24
C ARG A 340 16.35 -17.90 2.94
N THR A 341 16.25 -16.63 2.54
CA THR A 341 14.97 -16.03 2.17
C THR A 341 14.44 -16.64 0.88
N HIS A 342 13.14 -16.55 0.62
CA HIS A 342 12.58 -17.10 -0.62
C HIS A 342 13.05 -16.27 -1.82
N GLY A 343 13.08 -14.95 -1.69
CA GLY A 343 13.83 -14.08 -2.60
C GLY A 343 14.39 -12.88 -1.86
N SER A 344 15.47 -12.31 -2.36
CA SER A 344 16.05 -11.09 -1.81
C SER A 344 16.71 -10.24 -2.86
N ALA A 345 16.68 -8.93 -2.68
CA ALA A 345 17.40 -8.00 -3.52
C ALA A 345 17.94 -6.81 -2.74
N LEU A 346 19.13 -6.38 -3.11
CA LEU A 346 19.73 -5.12 -2.67
C LEU A 346 19.72 -4.16 -3.85
N PHE A 347 18.84 -3.15 -3.77
CA PHE A 347 18.80 -2.06 -4.73
C PHE A 347 19.51 -0.85 -4.11
N THR A 348 20.51 -0.32 -4.82
CA THR A 348 21.25 0.89 -4.39
C THR A 348 21.20 1.93 -5.50
N ARG A 349 20.80 3.16 -5.17
CA ARG A 349 20.84 4.33 -6.06
C ARG A 349 21.56 5.48 -5.36
N GLY A 350 22.77 5.79 -5.83
CA GLY A 350 23.73 6.60 -5.09
C GLY A 350 24.04 5.97 -3.75
N VAL A 351 23.59 6.60 -2.66
CA VAL A 351 23.69 6.06 -1.30
C VAL A 351 22.34 5.63 -0.73
N THR A 352 21.23 5.81 -1.45
CA THR A 352 19.93 5.26 -1.03
C THR A 352 19.94 3.76 -1.29
N GLN A 353 19.77 2.95 -0.25
CA GLN A 353 19.86 1.50 -0.30
C GLN A 353 18.65 0.86 0.36
N ALA A 354 17.99 -0.03 -0.39
CA ALA A 354 16.87 -0.83 0.08
C ALA A 354 17.23 -2.32 -0.05
N LEU A 355 17.26 -3.03 1.08
CA LEU A 355 17.30 -4.49 1.12
C LEU A 355 15.88 -5.00 1.22
N THR A 356 15.40 -5.64 0.17
CA THR A 356 14.05 -6.21 0.15
C THR A 356 14.11 -7.73 0.20
N THR A 357 13.21 -8.31 0.98
CA THR A 357 13.00 -9.76 1.06
C THR A 357 11.58 -10.10 0.62
N ALA A 358 11.44 -11.18 -0.14
CA ALA A 358 10.17 -11.77 -0.53
C ALA A 358 9.98 -13.08 0.25
N THR A 359 8.84 -13.20 0.90
CA THR A 359 8.41 -14.39 1.64
C THR A 359 7.11 -14.91 1.04
N LEU A 360 7.10 -16.20 0.75
CA LEU A 360 5.99 -16.92 0.13
C LEU A 360 5.36 -17.85 1.16
N ALA A 361 4.04 -17.81 1.29
CA ALA A 361 3.29 -18.63 2.24
C ALA A 361 2.04 -19.23 1.58
N SER A 362 1.42 -20.20 2.27
CA SER A 362 0.14 -20.78 1.85
C SER A 362 -0.95 -19.70 1.79
N PRO A 363 -1.90 -19.77 0.85
CA PRO A 363 -3.07 -18.88 0.81
C PRO A 363 -3.88 -18.85 2.12
N THR A 364 -3.79 -19.89 2.94
CA THR A 364 -4.46 -19.95 4.26
C THR A 364 -3.86 -18.99 5.29
N MET A 365 -2.70 -18.38 5.03
CA MET A 365 -2.05 -17.42 5.93
C MET A 365 -2.37 -15.96 5.58
N GLN A 366 -3.31 -15.71 4.65
CA GLN A 366 -3.75 -14.37 4.28
C GLN A 366 -4.14 -13.52 5.49
N GLN A 367 -3.83 -12.23 5.42
CA GLN A 367 -4.18 -11.29 6.47
C GLN A 367 -5.66 -10.90 6.33
N ILE A 368 -6.43 -11.09 7.39
CA ILE A 368 -7.81 -10.57 7.48
C ILE A 368 -7.72 -9.10 7.88
N ILE A 369 -8.31 -8.23 7.07
CA ILE A 369 -8.48 -6.81 7.34
C ILE A 369 -9.95 -6.53 7.58
N GLN A 370 -10.24 -5.74 8.61
CA GLN A 370 -11.57 -5.22 8.86
C GLN A 370 -11.49 -3.69 8.93
N ASP A 371 -12.29 -3.02 8.10
CA ASP A 371 -12.43 -1.58 8.05
C ASP A 371 -13.93 -1.18 8.02
N MET A 372 -14.23 0.08 7.69
CA MET A 372 -15.62 0.54 7.57
C MET A 372 -16.36 -0.06 6.37
N HIS A 373 -15.68 -0.60 5.37
CA HIS A 373 -16.26 -1.24 4.17
C HIS A 373 -16.57 -2.73 4.37
N GLY A 374 -16.00 -3.34 5.41
CA GLY A 374 -16.32 -4.72 5.79
C GLY A 374 -15.08 -5.50 6.20
N GLU A 375 -15.12 -6.81 5.98
CA GLU A 375 -14.00 -7.71 6.22
C GLU A 375 -13.55 -8.32 4.89
N TYR A 376 -12.25 -8.26 4.60
CA TYR A 376 -11.65 -8.83 3.40
C TYR A 376 -10.27 -9.41 3.73
N THR A 377 -9.75 -10.25 2.82
CA THR A 377 -8.43 -10.86 2.96
C THR A 377 -7.42 -10.23 2.02
N LYS A 378 -6.16 -10.18 2.48
CA LYS A 378 -5.04 -9.64 1.74
C LYS A 378 -3.97 -10.71 1.54
N SER A 379 -3.68 -11.00 0.29
CA SER A 379 -2.70 -12.02 -0.13
C SER A 379 -1.37 -11.44 -0.58
N PHE A 380 -1.32 -10.16 -0.93
CA PHE A 380 -0.10 -9.44 -1.27
C PHE A 380 0.08 -8.28 -0.30
N ILE A 381 1.19 -8.29 0.44
CA ILE A 381 1.48 -7.30 1.49
C ILE A 381 2.89 -6.76 1.29
N HIS A 382 3.04 -5.45 1.47
CA HIS A 382 4.35 -4.79 1.53
C HIS A 382 4.55 -4.06 2.86
N TYR A 383 5.62 -4.41 3.56
CA TYR A 383 6.11 -3.67 4.71
C TYR A 383 7.36 -2.90 4.36
N TYR A 384 7.45 -1.70 4.93
CA TYR A 384 8.55 -0.77 4.73
C TYR A 384 9.04 -0.31 6.10
N ASN A 385 10.34 -0.46 6.35
CA ASN A 385 10.99 -0.09 7.60
C ASN A 385 12.05 0.98 7.35
N PHE A 386 12.04 2.04 8.15
CA PHE A 386 12.98 3.16 8.05
C PHE A 386 13.71 3.37 9.38
N PRO A 387 14.73 2.55 9.66
CA PRO A 387 15.45 2.65 10.93
C PRO A 387 16.29 3.93 11.00
N PRO A 388 16.52 4.52 12.20
CA PRO A 388 17.28 5.77 12.36
C PRO A 388 18.69 5.73 11.79
N TYR A 389 19.35 4.57 11.84
CA TYR A 389 20.69 4.41 11.28
C TYR A 389 20.74 4.65 9.77
N SER A 390 19.62 4.52 9.06
CA SER A 390 19.55 4.73 7.61
C SER A 390 19.84 6.17 7.20
N VAL A 391 19.69 7.12 8.12
CA VAL A 391 20.06 8.53 7.92
C VAL A 391 21.28 8.95 8.75
N GLY A 392 21.86 8.01 9.52
CA GLY A 392 22.99 8.25 10.41
C GLY A 392 22.59 8.82 11.78
N GLU A 393 21.35 8.65 12.21
CA GLU A 393 20.81 9.22 13.45
C GLU A 393 20.50 8.14 14.49
N THR A 394 20.32 8.54 15.74
CA THR A 394 19.72 7.70 16.79
C THR A 394 18.23 8.02 16.92
N GLY A 395 17.42 7.04 17.31
CA GLY A 395 15.97 7.25 17.41
C GLY A 395 15.25 6.06 18.00
N ARG A 396 13.95 6.23 18.21
CA ARG A 396 13.08 5.16 18.74
C ARG A 396 12.91 4.07 17.69
N MET A 397 13.24 2.83 18.08
CA MET A 397 12.89 1.63 17.32
C MET A 397 11.59 1.05 17.89
N GLY A 398 10.63 0.69 17.03
CA GLY A 398 9.35 0.17 17.49
C GLY A 398 8.34 -0.01 16.36
N SER A 399 7.06 0.20 16.66
CA SER A 399 5.98 0.11 15.67
C SER A 399 6.13 1.16 14.57
N PRO A 400 5.79 0.81 13.32
CA PRO A 400 5.97 1.72 12.19
C PRO A 400 5.08 2.95 12.33
N GLY A 401 5.65 4.11 11.99
CA GLY A 401 4.96 5.38 11.95
C GLY A 401 4.15 5.61 10.66
N PRO A 402 3.39 6.71 10.57
CA PRO A 402 2.62 7.04 9.36
C PRO A 402 3.46 7.14 8.09
N ARG A 403 4.71 7.62 8.21
CA ARG A 403 5.62 7.75 7.06
C ARG A 403 5.93 6.40 6.43
N GLU A 404 6.30 5.44 7.28
CA GLU A 404 6.66 4.08 6.89
C GLU A 404 5.49 3.34 6.26
N ILE A 405 4.31 3.40 6.90
CA ILE A 405 3.09 2.77 6.39
C ILE A 405 2.70 3.31 5.02
N GLY A 406 2.69 4.64 4.85
CA GLY A 406 2.34 5.23 3.55
C GLY A 406 3.38 4.95 2.45
N HIS A 407 4.66 4.77 2.79
CA HIS A 407 5.67 4.34 1.81
C HIS A 407 5.52 2.85 1.44
N GLY A 408 5.19 1.99 2.40
CA GLY A 408 4.91 0.58 2.16
C GLY A 408 3.69 0.39 1.26
N LEU A 409 2.57 1.07 1.57
CA LEU A 409 1.37 1.05 0.74
C LEU A 409 1.60 1.63 -0.66
N LEU A 410 2.44 2.67 -0.81
CA LEU A 410 2.80 3.17 -2.15
C LEU A 410 3.51 2.09 -2.98
N ALA A 411 4.48 1.39 -2.39
CA ALA A 411 5.19 0.30 -3.07
C ALA A 411 4.27 -0.90 -3.34
N GLU A 412 3.32 -1.18 -2.45
CA GLU A 412 2.32 -2.22 -2.64
C GLU A 412 1.39 -1.92 -3.82
N LYS A 413 0.79 -0.72 -3.85
CA LYS A 413 -0.05 -0.24 -4.96
C LYS A 413 0.71 -0.27 -6.28
N ALA A 414 1.99 0.12 -6.25
CA ALA A 414 2.86 0.11 -7.43
C ALA A 414 3.05 -1.28 -8.05
N LEU A 415 3.07 -2.34 -7.23
CA LEU A 415 3.36 -3.71 -7.66
C LEU A 415 2.10 -4.53 -7.94
N LYS A 416 1.00 -4.26 -7.23
CA LYS A 416 -0.27 -4.98 -7.35
C LYS A 416 -0.71 -5.26 -8.80
N PRO A 417 -0.62 -4.31 -9.76
CA PRO A 417 -0.93 -4.56 -11.19
C PRO A 417 -0.17 -5.73 -11.84
N VAL A 418 1.08 -5.96 -11.45
CA VAL A 418 1.97 -6.96 -12.04
C VAL A 418 2.03 -8.26 -11.24
N ILE A 419 1.38 -8.33 -10.07
CA ILE A 419 1.28 -9.56 -9.29
C ILE A 419 0.35 -10.55 -10.01
N PRO A 420 0.74 -11.84 -10.15
CA PRO A 420 -0.13 -12.87 -10.71
C PRO A 420 -1.37 -13.11 -9.84
N SER A 421 -2.43 -13.64 -10.45
CA SER A 421 -3.61 -14.04 -9.69
C SER A 421 -3.29 -15.22 -8.76
N GLN A 422 -4.06 -15.41 -7.68
CA GLN A 422 -3.89 -16.60 -6.83
C GLN A 422 -4.22 -17.91 -7.55
N LYS A 423 -4.97 -17.86 -8.66
CA LYS A 423 -5.21 -19.03 -9.51
C LYS A 423 -3.93 -19.45 -10.23
N ASP A 424 -3.14 -18.49 -10.72
CA ASP A 424 -1.92 -18.75 -11.48
C ASP A 424 -0.70 -18.94 -10.57
N PHE A 425 -0.73 -18.30 -9.39
CA PHE A 425 0.33 -18.39 -8.39
C PHE A 425 -0.29 -18.46 -6.99
N PRO A 426 -0.60 -19.68 -6.47
CA PRO A 426 -1.39 -19.88 -5.26
C PRO A 426 -0.57 -19.67 -3.99
N TYR A 427 0.00 -18.49 -3.84
CA TYR A 427 0.79 -18.06 -2.69
C TYR A 427 0.22 -16.78 -2.09
N MET A 428 0.35 -16.67 -0.78
CA MET A 428 0.46 -15.37 -0.13
C MET A 428 1.89 -14.85 -0.32
N VAL A 429 2.03 -13.58 -0.65
CA VAL A 429 3.31 -12.92 -0.88
C VAL A 429 3.45 -11.76 0.11
N LEU A 430 4.48 -11.83 0.93
CA LEU A 430 4.88 -10.77 1.85
C LEU A 430 6.24 -10.22 1.43
N LEU A 431 6.30 -8.91 1.21
CA LEU A 431 7.53 -8.17 0.98
C LEU A 431 7.88 -7.35 2.22
N THR A 432 9.15 -7.35 2.59
CA THR A 432 9.68 -6.45 3.63
C THR A 432 10.89 -5.73 3.08
N SER A 433 10.81 -4.40 3.00
CA SER A 433 11.89 -3.51 2.57
C SER A 433 12.53 -2.84 3.79
N GLU A 434 13.78 -3.19 4.06
CA GLU A 434 14.65 -2.55 5.05
C GLU A 434 15.46 -1.44 4.36
N ILE A 435 15.23 -0.19 4.74
CA ILE A 435 16.05 0.91 4.23
C ILE A 435 17.35 0.96 5.04
N LEU A 436 18.45 0.57 4.39
CA LEU A 436 19.76 0.50 5.03
C LEU A 436 20.48 1.85 5.04
N SER A 437 20.21 2.67 4.02
CA SER A 437 20.73 4.03 3.88
C SER A 437 19.77 4.85 3.03
N SER A 438 19.62 6.15 3.33
CA SER A 438 18.70 7.03 2.60
C SER A 438 19.30 8.41 2.37
N SER A 439 19.27 8.83 1.12
CA SER A 439 19.54 10.20 0.68
C SER A 439 18.46 10.68 -0.29
N GLY A 440 17.23 10.15 -0.19
CA GLY A 440 16.09 10.58 -1.01
C GLY A 440 15.39 9.42 -1.71
N SER A 441 14.07 9.56 -1.88
CA SER A 441 13.17 8.63 -2.58
C SER A 441 13.34 7.14 -2.23
N SER A 442 13.54 6.82 -0.95
CA SER A 442 13.72 5.43 -0.48
C SER A 442 12.50 4.54 -0.72
N SER A 443 11.29 5.09 -0.84
CA SER A 443 10.09 4.35 -1.27
C SER A 443 10.20 3.85 -2.72
N MET A 444 10.82 4.62 -3.60
CA MET A 444 11.08 4.22 -4.99
C MET A 444 12.16 3.14 -5.04
N ALA A 445 13.21 3.27 -4.22
CA ALA A 445 14.22 2.22 -4.06
C ALA A 445 13.62 0.92 -3.52
N ALA A 446 12.71 1.00 -2.53
CA ALA A 446 11.96 -0.14 -2.01
C ALA A 446 11.11 -0.80 -3.09
N THR A 447 10.44 -0.02 -3.95
CA THR A 447 9.65 -0.55 -5.08
C THR A 447 10.56 -1.32 -6.06
N CYS A 448 11.69 -0.73 -6.47
CA CYS A 448 12.64 -1.39 -7.37
C CYS A 448 13.24 -2.67 -6.76
N GLY A 449 13.67 -2.61 -5.49
CA GLY A 449 14.17 -3.77 -4.75
C GLY A 449 13.12 -4.86 -4.60
N SER A 450 11.86 -4.49 -4.39
CA SER A 450 10.72 -5.41 -4.29
C SER A 450 10.48 -6.16 -5.60
N THR A 451 10.48 -5.46 -6.74
CA THR A 451 10.37 -6.11 -8.05
C THR A 451 11.44 -7.18 -8.24
N LEU A 452 12.70 -6.85 -7.96
CA LEU A 452 13.82 -7.79 -8.06
C LEU A 452 13.70 -8.95 -7.06
N ALA A 453 13.26 -8.70 -5.82
CA ALA A 453 13.08 -9.73 -4.81
C ALA A 453 11.94 -10.71 -5.17
N LEU A 454 10.84 -10.22 -5.77
CA LEU A 454 9.76 -11.05 -6.30
C LEU A 454 10.26 -11.96 -7.43
N MET A 455 10.98 -11.38 -8.39
CA MET A 455 11.56 -12.12 -9.52
C MET A 455 12.59 -13.16 -9.02
N ASP A 456 13.42 -12.81 -8.04
CA ASP A 456 14.37 -13.71 -7.40
C ASP A 456 13.69 -14.85 -6.64
N ALA A 457 12.52 -14.58 -6.04
CA ALA A 457 11.71 -15.61 -5.37
C ALA A 457 10.99 -16.58 -6.34
N GLY A 458 11.06 -16.33 -7.64
CA GLY A 458 10.35 -17.11 -8.66
C GLY A 458 8.87 -16.75 -8.78
N VAL A 459 8.45 -15.56 -8.30
CA VAL A 459 7.09 -15.06 -8.54
C VAL A 459 6.97 -14.67 -10.01
N PRO A 460 6.00 -15.20 -10.77
CA PRO A 460 5.83 -14.89 -12.19
C PRO A 460 5.15 -13.52 -12.35
N VAL A 461 5.86 -12.45 -12.00
CA VAL A 461 5.40 -11.07 -12.20
C VAL A 461 5.20 -10.81 -13.69
N LYS A 462 4.10 -10.14 -14.04
CA LYS A 462 3.71 -9.89 -15.45
C LYS A 462 4.70 -8.97 -16.17
N ASP A 463 5.27 -8.02 -15.44
CA ASP A 463 6.25 -7.05 -15.95
C ASP A 463 7.07 -6.47 -14.79
N MET A 464 8.21 -5.86 -15.10
CA MET A 464 9.08 -5.19 -14.13
C MET A 464 8.56 -3.79 -13.83
N VAL A 465 8.42 -3.46 -12.54
CA VAL A 465 8.07 -2.11 -12.07
C VAL A 465 9.29 -1.42 -11.50
N ALA A 466 9.53 -0.18 -11.92
CA ALA A 466 10.51 0.72 -11.32
C ALA A 466 9.85 1.99 -10.79
N GLY A 467 10.50 2.62 -9.81
CA GLY A 467 10.11 3.90 -9.25
C GLY A 467 11.17 4.97 -9.42
N ILE A 468 10.74 6.20 -9.68
CA ILE A 468 11.59 7.39 -9.71
C ILE A 468 10.88 8.57 -9.06
N GLY A 469 11.67 9.43 -8.42
CA GLY A 469 11.20 10.68 -7.85
C GLY A 469 11.75 11.86 -8.65
N VAL A 470 10.95 12.90 -8.79
CA VAL A 470 11.33 14.15 -9.43
C VAL A 470 10.90 15.28 -8.50
N GLY A 471 11.77 16.27 -8.31
CA GLY A 471 11.41 17.48 -7.58
C GLY A 471 11.44 18.73 -8.42
N LEU A 472 11.05 19.82 -7.77
CA LEU A 472 10.96 21.14 -8.37
C LEU A 472 11.72 22.12 -7.52
N ILE A 473 12.51 22.97 -8.17
CA ILE A 473 13.01 24.20 -7.57
C ILE A 473 12.50 25.40 -8.34
N VAL A 474 12.05 26.42 -7.62
CA VAL A 474 11.46 27.64 -8.16
C VAL A 474 12.06 28.85 -7.45
N ASN A 475 11.99 30.02 -8.08
CA ASN A 475 12.16 31.29 -7.38
C ASN A 475 10.84 31.78 -6.76
N ASP A 476 10.90 32.84 -5.96
CA ASP A 476 9.77 33.32 -5.15
C ASP A 476 8.53 33.72 -5.97
N ASP A 477 8.72 34.22 -7.20
CA ASP A 477 7.64 34.63 -8.11
C ASP A 477 7.27 33.58 -9.18
N LEU A 478 7.85 32.38 -9.09
CA LEU A 478 7.67 31.26 -10.03
C LEU A 478 8.09 31.55 -11.49
N THR A 479 8.77 32.66 -11.78
CA THR A 479 9.22 32.99 -13.14
C THR A 479 10.39 32.11 -13.61
N LYS A 480 11.17 31.57 -12.68
CA LYS A 480 12.23 30.59 -12.93
C LYS A 480 11.94 29.29 -12.22
N GLN A 481 12.11 28.20 -12.94
CA GLN A 481 11.80 26.87 -12.44
C GLN A 481 12.64 25.81 -13.13
N LEU A 482 13.09 24.81 -12.35
CA LEU A 482 13.80 23.64 -12.86
C LEU A 482 13.29 22.38 -12.20
N VAL A 483 13.12 21.35 -13.03
CA VAL A 483 12.65 20.02 -12.64
C VAL A 483 13.86 19.10 -12.51
N MET A 484 14.01 18.43 -11.38
CA MET A 484 15.19 17.65 -11.02
C MET A 484 14.86 16.17 -10.84
N THR A 485 15.50 15.28 -11.61
CA THR A 485 15.37 13.84 -11.47
C THR A 485 16.20 13.30 -10.31
N ASP A 486 15.64 12.36 -9.56
CA ASP A 486 16.31 11.63 -8.48
C ASP A 486 16.91 12.59 -7.42
N LEU A 487 16.01 13.21 -6.65
CA LEU A 487 16.36 14.14 -5.58
C LEU A 487 17.33 13.52 -4.57
N ALA A 488 18.29 14.33 -4.13
CA ALA A 488 19.29 13.96 -3.14
C ALA A 488 19.31 14.94 -1.96
N TYR A 489 19.31 14.39 -0.74
CA TYR A 489 19.61 15.10 0.52
C TYR A 489 19.01 16.52 0.61
N MET A 490 19.81 17.56 0.34
CA MET A 490 19.40 18.98 0.43
C MET A 490 18.29 19.34 -0.57
N GLU A 491 18.25 18.69 -1.72
CA GLU A 491 17.22 18.93 -2.74
C GLU A 491 15.85 18.44 -2.27
N ASP A 492 15.80 17.35 -1.49
CA ASP A 492 14.57 16.88 -0.87
C ASP A 492 14.15 17.79 0.29
N ALA A 493 15.12 18.27 1.09
CA ALA A 493 14.87 19.15 2.22
C ALA A 493 14.34 20.52 1.80
N TYR A 494 14.98 21.15 0.82
CA TYR A 494 14.71 22.53 0.40
C TYR A 494 13.97 22.65 -0.95
N GLY A 495 13.80 21.54 -1.68
CA GLY A 495 12.96 21.50 -2.87
C GLY A 495 11.49 21.73 -2.54
N PHE A 496 10.75 22.16 -3.54
CA PHE A 496 9.37 22.63 -3.40
C PHE A 496 8.31 21.57 -3.74
N MET A 497 8.74 20.44 -4.28
CA MET A 497 7.89 19.32 -4.66
C MET A 497 8.71 18.04 -4.63
N ASP A 498 8.09 16.94 -4.20
CA ASP A 498 8.58 15.57 -4.31
C ASP A 498 7.49 14.72 -4.99
N PHE A 499 7.60 14.60 -6.31
CA PHE A 499 6.67 13.84 -7.14
C PHE A 499 7.25 12.46 -7.42
N LYS A 500 6.55 11.43 -6.97
CA LYS A 500 6.94 10.03 -7.08
C LYS A 500 6.02 9.33 -8.06
N MET A 501 6.60 8.57 -8.99
CA MET A 501 5.86 7.77 -9.94
C MET A 501 6.53 6.42 -10.12
N THR A 502 5.71 5.38 -10.13
CA THR A 502 6.13 4.01 -10.43
C THR A 502 5.44 3.52 -11.69
N GLY A 503 6.03 2.50 -12.33
CA GLY A 503 5.41 1.89 -13.48
C GLY A 503 6.33 0.91 -14.19
N THR A 504 5.78 0.31 -15.24
CA THR A 504 6.53 -0.52 -16.18
C THR A 504 7.02 0.32 -17.35
N ALA A 505 7.59 -0.33 -18.37
CA ALA A 505 7.91 0.35 -19.63
C ALA A 505 6.65 0.82 -20.38
N ALA A 506 5.52 0.12 -20.20
CA ALA A 506 4.27 0.38 -20.90
C ALA A 506 3.42 1.49 -20.26
N GLY A 507 3.53 1.70 -18.94
CA GLY A 507 2.69 2.67 -18.26
C GLY A 507 2.93 2.76 -16.76
N VAL A 508 2.16 3.65 -16.13
CA VAL A 508 2.19 4.02 -14.72
C VAL A 508 1.41 3.01 -13.88
N THR A 509 1.92 2.69 -12.69
CA THR A 509 1.24 1.83 -11.71
C THR A 509 0.84 2.54 -10.42
N ALA A 510 1.60 3.54 -9.98
CA ALA A 510 1.22 4.35 -8.83
C ALA A 510 1.85 5.74 -8.90
N ILE A 511 1.19 6.71 -8.26
CA ILE A 511 1.63 8.10 -8.16
C ILE A 511 1.43 8.60 -6.73
N GLN A 512 2.40 9.35 -6.23
CA GLN A 512 2.26 10.14 -5.02
C GLN A 512 3.00 11.46 -5.21
N CYS A 513 2.33 12.59 -4.95
CA CYS A 513 2.98 13.90 -4.98
C CYS A 513 2.82 14.63 -3.66
N ASP A 514 3.96 15.06 -3.12
CA ASP A 514 4.04 15.89 -1.92
C ASP A 514 4.52 17.28 -2.35
N MET A 515 3.70 18.29 -2.10
CA MET A 515 3.99 19.68 -2.49
C MET A 515 4.37 20.49 -1.25
N LYS A 516 5.28 21.46 -1.38
CA LYS A 516 5.58 22.46 -0.34
C LYS A 516 5.19 23.88 -0.75
N LEU A 517 4.73 24.05 -1.98
CA LEU A 517 4.09 25.27 -2.50
C LEU A 517 2.57 25.16 -2.40
N ALA A 518 1.90 26.31 -2.40
CA ALA A 518 0.46 26.38 -2.58
C ALA A 518 0.06 26.10 -4.05
N GLY A 519 0.47 24.95 -4.57
CA GLY A 519 0.19 24.45 -5.92
C GLY A 519 1.09 25.00 -7.03
N ILE A 520 1.12 24.27 -8.15
CA ILE A 520 1.86 24.61 -9.37
C ILE A 520 0.94 24.68 -10.61
N PRO A 521 1.27 25.53 -11.59
CA PRO A 521 0.68 25.48 -12.92
C PRO A 521 0.75 24.11 -13.61
N MET A 522 -0.28 23.77 -14.40
CA MET A 522 -0.39 22.47 -15.08
C MET A 522 0.66 22.25 -16.18
N ASP A 523 1.18 23.30 -16.80
CA ASP A 523 2.25 23.20 -17.80
C ASP A 523 3.56 22.68 -17.19
N ILE A 524 3.83 23.02 -15.92
CA ILE A 524 4.95 22.49 -15.15
C ILE A 524 4.74 21.01 -14.90
N LEU A 525 3.54 20.62 -14.49
CA LEU A 525 3.20 19.22 -14.22
C LEU A 525 3.43 18.32 -15.45
N ARG A 526 3.13 18.80 -16.66
CA ARG A 526 3.44 18.06 -17.90
C ARG A 526 4.93 17.80 -18.07
N LYS A 527 5.80 18.78 -17.77
CA LYS A 527 7.26 18.61 -17.80
C LYS A 527 7.73 17.59 -16.75
N VAL A 528 7.13 17.64 -15.56
CA VAL A 528 7.40 16.69 -14.47
C VAL A 528 7.09 15.26 -14.90
N ILE A 529 5.91 15.02 -15.47
CA ILE A 529 5.49 13.68 -15.92
C ILE A 529 6.39 13.15 -17.05
N ALA A 530 6.76 14.00 -18.01
CA ALA A 530 7.71 13.61 -19.07
C ALA A 530 9.06 13.16 -18.48
N GLN A 531 9.61 13.93 -17.54
CA GLN A 531 10.89 13.62 -16.91
C GLN A 531 10.84 12.39 -16.00
N LEU A 532 9.69 12.13 -15.35
CA LEU A 532 9.43 10.90 -14.60
C LEU A 532 9.43 9.67 -15.52
N ARG A 533 8.80 9.75 -16.70
CA ARG A 533 8.81 8.67 -17.69
C ARG A 533 10.23 8.32 -18.11
N ASP A 534 11.01 9.32 -18.52
CA ASP A 534 12.40 9.11 -18.97
C ASP A 534 13.26 8.53 -17.84
N GLY A 535 13.08 9.02 -16.61
CA GLY A 535 13.77 8.52 -15.44
C GLY A 535 13.42 7.05 -15.13
N ARG A 536 12.13 6.70 -15.19
CA ARG A 536 11.62 5.35 -14.95
C ARG A 536 12.23 4.34 -15.93
N LEU A 537 12.27 4.68 -17.22
CA LEU A 537 12.83 3.80 -18.25
C LEU A 537 14.32 3.51 -18.02
N LYS A 538 15.11 4.53 -17.66
CA LYS A 538 16.54 4.36 -17.31
C LYS A 538 16.73 3.45 -16.09
N VAL A 539 15.90 3.59 -15.05
CA VAL A 539 15.97 2.72 -13.86
C VAL A 539 15.65 1.26 -14.23
N LEU A 540 14.63 1.04 -15.08
CA LEU A 540 14.28 -0.31 -15.57
C LEU A 540 15.45 -0.95 -16.33
N GLU A 541 16.14 -0.20 -17.17
CA GLU A 541 17.32 -0.70 -17.91
C GLU A 541 18.43 -1.16 -16.97
N GLU A 542 18.71 -0.42 -15.89
CA GLU A 542 19.70 -0.83 -14.89
C GLU A 542 19.25 -2.07 -14.10
N MET A 543 17.98 -2.16 -13.72
CA MET A 543 17.43 -3.32 -13.00
C MET A 543 17.52 -4.60 -13.85
N LYS A 544 17.21 -4.51 -15.14
CA LYS A 544 17.28 -5.65 -16.08
C LYS A 544 18.68 -6.26 -16.18
N LYS A 545 19.75 -5.50 -15.93
CA LYS A 545 21.12 -6.02 -15.92
C LYS A 545 21.36 -7.01 -14.77
N ALA A 546 20.64 -6.88 -13.65
CA ALA A 546 20.77 -7.77 -12.51
C ALA A 546 19.88 -9.02 -12.64
N LEU A 547 18.64 -8.86 -13.09
CA LEU A 547 17.71 -9.95 -13.34
C LEU A 547 16.65 -9.51 -14.36
N ASP A 548 16.68 -10.08 -15.57
CA ASP A 548 15.82 -9.70 -16.69
C ASP A 548 14.45 -10.39 -16.68
N ARG A 549 14.36 -11.57 -16.07
CA ARG A 549 13.12 -12.36 -15.93
C ARG A 549 13.04 -13.06 -14.58
N PRO A 550 11.83 -13.38 -14.08
CA PRO A 550 11.68 -14.18 -12.87
C PRO A 550 12.45 -15.50 -12.96
N ARG A 551 12.92 -16.00 -11.81
CA ARG A 551 13.43 -17.37 -11.73
C ARG A 551 12.33 -18.35 -12.12
N LYS A 552 12.71 -19.42 -12.81
CA LYS A 552 11.76 -20.44 -13.32
C LYS A 552 11.08 -21.22 -12.20
N GLU A 553 11.78 -21.40 -11.09
CA GLU A 553 11.31 -22.17 -9.94
C GLU A 553 11.30 -21.27 -8.72
N VAL A 554 10.31 -21.48 -7.85
CA VAL A 554 10.28 -20.87 -6.52
C VAL A 554 11.47 -21.39 -5.69
N SER A 555 11.91 -20.59 -4.72
CA SER A 555 13.01 -20.98 -3.85
C SER A 555 12.79 -22.34 -3.18
N LYS A 556 13.87 -23.11 -3.02
CA LYS A 556 13.85 -24.40 -2.32
C LYS A 556 13.42 -24.31 -0.85
N TYR A 557 13.45 -23.11 -0.27
CA TYR A 557 12.99 -22.85 1.10
C TYR A 557 11.52 -22.43 1.15
N ALA A 558 10.94 -22.03 0.02
CA ALA A 558 9.53 -21.72 -0.07
C ALA A 558 8.69 -23.00 0.06
N PRO A 559 7.48 -22.90 0.66
CA PRO A 559 6.56 -24.02 0.69
C PRO A 559 6.23 -24.43 -0.75
N LYS A 560 6.26 -25.72 -1.02
CA LYS A 560 5.82 -26.26 -2.30
C LYS A 560 4.31 -26.44 -2.25
N LEU A 561 3.64 -26.01 -3.31
CA LEU A 561 2.19 -26.02 -3.43
C LEU A 561 1.76 -26.87 -4.62
N VAL A 562 0.72 -27.67 -4.41
CA VAL A 562 -0.02 -28.36 -5.48
C VAL A 562 -1.49 -28.03 -5.28
N THR A 563 -2.14 -27.60 -6.36
CA THR A 563 -3.58 -27.40 -6.42
C THR A 563 -4.21 -28.54 -7.19
N ILE A 564 -5.20 -29.21 -6.60
CA ILE A 564 -6.01 -30.23 -7.25
C ILE A 564 -7.48 -29.83 -7.19
N MET A 565 -8.25 -30.20 -8.21
CA MET A 565 -9.70 -30.00 -8.25
C MET A 565 -10.38 -31.30 -7.84
N ILE A 566 -11.29 -31.21 -6.87
CA ILE A 566 -12.14 -32.34 -6.46
C ILE A 566 -13.61 -32.02 -6.75
N PRO A 567 -14.47 -33.04 -6.99
CA PRO A 567 -15.89 -32.80 -7.09
C PRO A 567 -16.47 -32.20 -5.80
N VAL A 568 -17.38 -31.23 -5.93
CA VAL A 568 -17.93 -30.44 -4.80
C VAL A 568 -18.60 -31.35 -3.76
N GLU A 569 -19.27 -32.41 -4.20
CA GLU A 569 -19.91 -33.41 -3.35
C GLU A 569 -18.93 -34.23 -2.51
N LYS A 570 -17.63 -34.25 -2.88
CA LYS A 570 -16.57 -34.97 -2.16
C LYS A 570 -15.83 -34.10 -1.14
N ILE A 571 -16.09 -32.80 -1.08
CA ILE A 571 -15.47 -31.88 -0.11
C ILE A 571 -15.65 -32.39 1.32
N GLY A 572 -16.87 -32.81 1.68
CA GLY A 572 -17.19 -33.32 3.02
C GLY A 572 -16.38 -34.57 3.41
N VAL A 573 -16.00 -35.41 2.43
CA VAL A 573 -15.19 -36.62 2.65
C VAL A 573 -13.74 -36.25 2.99
N VAL A 574 -13.18 -35.26 2.28
CA VAL A 574 -11.80 -34.80 2.50
C VAL A 574 -11.66 -34.06 3.83
N ILE A 575 -12.64 -33.23 4.20
CA ILE A 575 -12.67 -32.57 5.51
C ILE A 575 -12.88 -33.61 6.63
N GLY A 576 -13.84 -34.51 6.45
CA GLY A 576 -14.27 -35.48 7.45
C GLY A 576 -15.06 -34.85 8.60
N SER A 577 -15.71 -35.67 9.42
CA SER A 577 -16.52 -35.21 10.56
C SER A 577 -15.68 -34.35 11.52
N GLY A 578 -16.04 -33.08 11.70
CA GLY A 578 -15.32 -32.14 12.56
C GLY A 578 -13.88 -31.80 12.11
N GLY A 579 -13.56 -32.02 10.83
CA GLY A 579 -12.21 -31.80 10.30
C GLY A 579 -11.21 -32.90 10.68
N LYS A 580 -11.68 -34.09 11.05
CA LYS A 580 -10.79 -35.19 11.49
C LYS A 580 -9.88 -35.69 10.36
N THR A 581 -10.42 -35.87 9.16
CA THR A 581 -9.66 -36.43 8.02
C THR A 581 -8.58 -35.46 7.56
N ILE A 582 -8.92 -34.19 7.37
CA ILE A 582 -7.94 -33.17 6.97
C ILE A 582 -6.80 -33.06 8.00
N LYS A 583 -7.11 -33.00 9.30
CA LYS A 583 -6.10 -32.96 10.37
C LYS A 583 -5.20 -34.20 10.41
N ASP A 584 -5.75 -35.38 10.10
CA ASP A 584 -4.98 -36.63 10.04
C ASP A 584 -4.02 -36.64 8.84
N ILE A 585 -4.44 -36.13 7.68
CA ILE A 585 -3.57 -35.95 6.51
C ILE A 585 -2.43 -34.98 6.87
N GLU A 586 -2.76 -33.81 7.43
CA GLU A 586 -1.78 -32.79 7.82
C GLU A 586 -0.77 -33.37 8.83
N ALA A 587 -1.24 -34.10 9.86
CA ALA A 587 -0.38 -34.73 10.86
C ALA A 587 0.56 -35.80 10.27
N LYS A 588 0.08 -36.61 9.31
CA LYS A 588 0.86 -37.73 8.70
C LYS A 588 1.84 -37.30 7.63
N THR A 589 1.65 -36.10 7.07
CA THR A 589 2.41 -35.60 5.92
C THR A 589 3.24 -34.36 6.24
N GLY A 590 2.88 -33.63 7.31
CA GLY A 590 3.41 -32.30 7.59
C GLY A 590 2.96 -31.25 6.58
N ALA A 591 1.99 -31.56 5.72
CA ALA A 591 1.38 -30.61 4.80
C ALA A 591 0.27 -29.82 5.49
N THR A 592 -0.15 -28.72 4.88
CA THR A 592 -1.35 -27.94 5.22
C THR A 592 -2.31 -27.99 4.05
N LEU A 593 -3.59 -28.20 4.32
CA LEU A 593 -4.62 -28.30 3.30
C LEU A 593 -5.62 -27.15 3.45
N GLY A 594 -5.81 -26.39 2.36
CA GLY A 594 -6.92 -25.45 2.20
C GLY A 594 -7.93 -26.03 1.22
N ILE A 595 -9.22 -25.96 1.55
CA ILE A 595 -10.29 -26.44 0.67
C ILE A 595 -11.28 -25.30 0.45
N GLU A 596 -11.47 -24.93 -0.81
CA GLU A 596 -12.41 -23.89 -1.21
C GLU A 596 -13.80 -24.47 -1.52
N PRO A 597 -14.88 -23.66 -1.43
CA PRO A 597 -16.24 -24.11 -1.69
C PRO A 597 -16.49 -24.61 -3.13
N ASP A 598 -15.62 -24.23 -4.08
CA ASP A 598 -15.69 -24.62 -5.48
C ASP A 598 -15.04 -25.99 -5.78
N GLY A 599 -14.47 -26.66 -4.76
CA GLY A 599 -13.77 -27.93 -4.91
C GLY A 599 -12.26 -27.80 -5.12
N THR A 600 -11.70 -26.59 -5.09
CA THR A 600 -10.25 -26.39 -5.16
C THR A 600 -9.59 -26.81 -3.83
N VAL A 601 -8.64 -27.74 -3.90
CA VAL A 601 -7.81 -28.15 -2.75
C VAL A 601 -6.38 -27.69 -2.96
N VAL A 602 -5.91 -26.82 -2.09
CA VAL A 602 -4.53 -26.31 -2.06
C VAL A 602 -3.75 -27.07 -1.00
N ILE A 603 -2.73 -27.82 -1.42
CA ILE A 603 -1.88 -28.61 -0.54
C ILE A 603 -0.50 -27.95 -0.49
N ALA A 604 -0.06 -27.55 0.70
CA ALA A 604 1.22 -26.89 0.93
C ALA A 604 2.13 -27.76 1.81
N ALA A 605 3.39 -27.98 1.44
CA ALA A 605 4.34 -28.65 2.32
C ALA A 605 5.77 -28.09 2.17
N ALA A 606 6.57 -28.20 3.23
CA ALA A 606 7.97 -27.80 3.20
C ALA A 606 8.85 -28.72 2.34
N THR A 607 8.42 -29.98 2.11
CA THR A 607 9.16 -30.99 1.34
C THR A 607 8.31 -31.57 0.22
N SER A 608 8.94 -31.94 -0.90
CA SER A 608 8.25 -32.64 -1.99
C SER A 608 7.68 -33.99 -1.57
N GLU A 609 8.32 -34.68 -0.64
CA GLU A 609 7.84 -35.97 -0.13
C GLU A 609 6.52 -35.81 0.65
N GLY A 610 6.46 -34.85 1.57
CA GLY A 610 5.23 -34.54 2.31
C GLY A 610 4.10 -34.11 1.38
N LEU A 611 4.43 -33.27 0.38
CA LEU A 611 3.48 -32.81 -0.63
C LEU A 611 2.89 -33.96 -1.45
N ASN A 612 3.74 -34.80 -2.04
CA ASN A 612 3.29 -35.91 -2.88
C ASN A 612 2.46 -36.91 -2.07
N LYS A 613 2.85 -37.17 -0.81
CA LYS A 613 2.08 -38.07 0.08
C LYS A 613 0.69 -37.50 0.38
N ALA A 614 0.58 -36.19 0.65
CA ALA A 614 -0.69 -35.53 0.89
C ALA A 614 -1.59 -35.54 -0.36
N VAL A 615 -1.03 -35.23 -1.54
CA VAL A 615 -1.75 -35.32 -2.81
C VAL A 615 -2.32 -36.72 -3.03
N SER A 616 -1.49 -37.76 -2.90
CA SER A 616 -1.94 -39.15 -3.07
C SER A 616 -3.03 -39.55 -2.07
N MET A 617 -2.97 -39.04 -0.83
CA MET A 617 -4.00 -39.31 0.18
C MET A 617 -5.33 -38.64 -0.17
N VAL A 618 -5.31 -37.39 -0.65
CA VAL A 618 -6.53 -36.69 -1.08
C VAL A 618 -7.11 -37.34 -2.32
N GLU A 619 -6.29 -37.64 -3.33
CA GLU A 619 -6.74 -38.35 -4.54
C GLU A 619 -7.37 -39.71 -4.20
N ALA A 620 -6.78 -40.46 -3.27
CA ALA A 620 -7.33 -41.75 -2.84
C ALA A 620 -8.71 -41.64 -2.16
N LEU A 621 -9.00 -40.55 -1.45
CA LEU A 621 -10.30 -40.30 -0.83
C LEU A 621 -11.38 -39.92 -1.86
N VAL A 622 -10.96 -39.19 -2.88
CA VAL A 622 -11.86 -38.63 -3.90
C VAL A 622 -12.11 -39.65 -5.02
N LYS A 623 -11.15 -40.56 -5.29
CA LYS A 623 -11.24 -41.57 -6.33
C LYS A 623 -12.56 -42.32 -6.27
N ASP A 624 -13.25 -42.35 -7.40
CA ASP A 624 -14.47 -43.13 -7.54
C ASP A 624 -14.15 -44.61 -7.70
N ILE A 625 -15.05 -45.43 -7.18
CA ILE A 625 -14.94 -46.87 -7.26
C ILE A 625 -15.64 -47.29 -8.55
N GLU A 626 -14.85 -47.57 -9.59
CA GLU A 626 -15.37 -48.01 -10.88
C GLU A 626 -15.81 -49.47 -10.81
N VAL A 627 -17.03 -49.74 -11.27
CA VAL A 627 -17.53 -51.10 -11.42
C VAL A 627 -16.69 -51.84 -12.46
N GLY A 628 -16.17 -53.01 -12.10
CA GLY A 628 -15.28 -53.81 -12.93
C GLY A 628 -13.79 -53.64 -12.64
N SER A 629 -13.39 -52.61 -11.86
CA SER A 629 -11.99 -52.38 -11.50
C SER A 629 -11.53 -53.30 -10.37
N VAL A 630 -10.22 -53.59 -10.35
CA VAL A 630 -9.58 -54.51 -9.40
C VAL A 630 -8.78 -53.71 -8.37
N TYR A 631 -9.05 -53.93 -7.09
CA TYR A 631 -8.38 -53.27 -5.97
C TYR A 631 -7.69 -54.29 -5.07
N GLU A 632 -6.60 -53.88 -4.43
CA GLU A 632 -5.96 -54.63 -3.35
C GLU A 632 -6.41 -54.00 -2.02
N GLY A 633 -7.17 -54.76 -1.23
CA GLY A 633 -7.78 -54.26 -0.01
C GLY A 633 -7.41 -55.10 1.22
N VAL A 634 -7.58 -54.50 2.40
CA VAL A 634 -7.33 -55.17 3.69
C VAL A 634 -8.65 -55.56 4.33
N VAL A 635 -8.76 -56.80 4.78
CA VAL A 635 -9.95 -57.30 5.46
C VAL A 635 -10.04 -56.65 6.84
N LYS A 636 -11.11 -55.89 7.08
CA LYS A 636 -11.35 -55.23 8.38
C LYS A 636 -12.07 -56.15 9.34
N ASN A 637 -13.07 -56.86 8.84
CA ASN A 637 -13.90 -57.74 9.64
C ASN A 637 -14.46 -58.89 8.79
N THR A 638 -14.69 -60.03 9.42
CA THR A 638 -15.32 -61.21 8.84
C THR A 638 -16.67 -61.46 9.50
N THR A 639 -17.61 -62.01 8.73
CA THR A 639 -18.96 -62.37 9.18
C THR A 639 -19.37 -63.69 8.52
N ASP A 640 -20.41 -64.33 9.03
CA ASP A 640 -20.88 -65.63 8.52
C ASP A 640 -21.25 -65.61 7.02
N PHE A 641 -21.64 -64.44 6.49
CA PHE A 641 -22.07 -64.28 5.09
C PHE A 641 -21.02 -63.60 4.19
N GLY A 642 -19.85 -63.22 4.71
CA GLY A 642 -18.79 -62.59 3.92
C GLY A 642 -17.77 -61.80 4.73
N ALA A 643 -16.91 -61.07 4.04
CA ALA A 643 -15.86 -60.24 4.63
C ALA A 643 -15.98 -58.77 4.19
N PHE A 644 -15.78 -57.83 5.11
CA PHE A 644 -15.66 -56.41 4.80
C PHE A 644 -14.21 -56.08 4.49
N VAL A 645 -13.97 -55.66 3.25
CA VAL A 645 -12.64 -55.35 2.74
C VAL A 645 -12.55 -53.85 2.49
N GLU A 646 -11.60 -53.18 3.14
CA GLU A 646 -11.28 -51.78 2.87
C GLU A 646 -10.44 -51.72 1.58
N ILE A 647 -11.04 -51.22 0.50
CA ILE A 647 -10.42 -51.11 -0.84
C ILE A 647 -9.85 -49.71 -1.11
N LEU A 648 -10.36 -48.70 -0.41
CA LEU A 648 -9.87 -47.33 -0.38
C LEU A 648 -10.02 -46.79 1.06
N PRO A 649 -9.21 -45.81 1.48
CA PRO A 649 -9.28 -45.26 2.84
C PRO A 649 -10.71 -44.83 3.22
N GLY A 650 -11.28 -45.48 4.23
CA GLY A 650 -12.64 -45.20 4.73
C GLY A 650 -13.79 -45.72 3.85
N ARG A 651 -13.51 -46.52 2.80
CA ARG A 651 -14.54 -47.16 1.97
C ARG A 651 -14.39 -48.68 2.00
N GLU A 652 -15.37 -49.33 2.60
CA GLU A 652 -15.45 -50.78 2.73
C GLU A 652 -16.42 -51.37 1.69
N GLY A 653 -16.02 -52.47 1.07
CA GLY A 653 -16.92 -53.29 0.25
C GLY A 653 -17.15 -54.66 0.88
N LEU A 654 -18.32 -55.23 0.61
CA LEU A 654 -18.68 -56.57 1.06
C LEU A 654 -18.23 -57.59 0.02
N LEU A 655 -17.31 -58.47 0.41
CA LEU A 655 -16.98 -59.69 -0.31
C LEU A 655 -17.89 -60.81 0.22
N HIS A 656 -18.97 -61.08 -0.51
CA HIS A 656 -19.93 -62.12 -0.12
C HIS A 656 -19.32 -63.52 -0.22
N VAL A 657 -19.75 -64.46 0.63
CA VAL A 657 -19.21 -65.84 0.67
C VAL A 657 -19.30 -66.57 -0.69
N SER A 658 -20.31 -66.26 -1.51
CA SER A 658 -20.47 -66.83 -2.85
C SER A 658 -19.45 -66.33 -3.88
N GLU A 659 -18.81 -65.19 -3.59
CA GLU A 659 -17.85 -64.50 -4.46
C GLU A 659 -16.40 -64.64 -3.96
N LEU A 660 -16.18 -65.47 -2.94
CA LEU A 660 -14.89 -65.69 -2.29
C LEU A 660 -14.00 -66.68 -3.07
N SER A 661 -14.60 -67.75 -3.63
CA SER A 661 -13.90 -68.85 -4.29
C SER A 661 -14.84 -69.64 -5.20
N HIS A 662 -14.29 -70.40 -6.15
CA HIS A 662 -15.04 -71.38 -6.96
C HIS A 662 -15.41 -72.66 -6.19
N LYS A 663 -14.77 -72.93 -5.05
CA LYS A 663 -15.06 -74.08 -4.19
C LYS A 663 -16.17 -73.75 -3.18
N TYR A 664 -16.86 -74.76 -2.68
CA TYR A 664 -17.85 -74.57 -1.61
C TYR A 664 -17.12 -74.18 -0.32
N VAL A 665 -17.39 -72.96 0.17
CA VAL A 665 -16.79 -72.41 1.39
C VAL A 665 -17.79 -72.61 2.53
N THR A 666 -17.42 -73.39 3.54
CA THR A 666 -18.28 -73.68 4.70
C THR A 666 -18.20 -72.57 5.75
N ASN A 667 -17.00 -72.02 6.01
CA ASN A 667 -16.77 -70.88 6.89
C ASN A 667 -15.85 -69.86 6.19
N VAL A 668 -16.20 -68.57 6.28
CA VAL A 668 -15.42 -67.47 5.68
C VAL A 668 -14.03 -67.35 6.34
N GLU A 669 -13.93 -67.63 7.64
CA GLU A 669 -12.69 -67.52 8.42
C GLU A 669 -11.61 -68.54 8.05
N ASP A 670 -11.98 -69.64 7.37
CA ASP A 670 -11.04 -70.65 6.88
C ASP A 670 -10.28 -70.18 5.64
N GLU A 671 -10.86 -69.24 4.88
CA GLU A 671 -10.32 -68.74 3.61
C GLU A 671 -9.70 -67.34 3.73
N ILE A 672 -10.23 -66.48 4.61
CA ILE A 672 -9.79 -65.09 4.76
C ILE A 672 -9.93 -64.65 6.22
N LYS A 673 -8.90 -64.03 6.78
CA LYS A 673 -8.88 -63.53 8.17
C LYS A 673 -8.84 -62.00 8.23
N PRO A 674 -9.35 -61.38 9.31
CA PRO A 674 -9.14 -59.96 9.56
C PRO A 674 -7.65 -59.60 9.53
N GLY A 675 -7.28 -58.59 8.76
CA GLY A 675 -5.90 -58.17 8.51
C GLY A 675 -5.28 -58.69 7.21
N ASP A 676 -5.90 -59.66 6.53
CA ASP A 676 -5.37 -60.20 5.28
C ASP A 676 -5.49 -59.20 4.12
N LYS A 677 -4.47 -59.18 3.25
CA LYS A 677 -4.49 -58.43 1.98
C LYS A 677 -5.06 -59.30 0.88
N VAL A 678 -6.14 -58.86 0.25
CA VAL A 678 -6.85 -59.60 -0.80
C VAL A 678 -7.07 -58.73 -2.03
N ARG A 679 -6.88 -59.32 -3.22
CA ARG A 679 -7.24 -58.68 -4.50
C ARG A 679 -8.69 -59.01 -4.83
N VAL A 680 -9.49 -57.99 -5.12
CA VAL A 680 -10.94 -58.09 -5.32
C VAL A 680 -11.39 -57.20 -6.47
N LYS A 681 -12.34 -57.68 -7.28
CA LYS A 681 -13.00 -56.94 -8.36
C LYS A 681 -14.31 -56.34 -7.87
N VAL A 682 -14.59 -55.09 -8.22
CA VAL A 682 -15.88 -54.46 -7.92
C VAL A 682 -16.94 -54.98 -8.88
N LEU A 683 -18.02 -55.55 -8.35
CA LEU A 683 -19.16 -56.05 -9.14
C LEU A 683 -20.27 -55.02 -9.30
N ALA A 684 -20.54 -54.25 -8.24
CA ALA A 684 -21.56 -53.21 -8.23
C ALA A 684 -21.20 -52.17 -7.15
N ALA A 685 -21.59 -50.92 -7.38
CA ALA A 685 -21.43 -49.82 -6.44
C ALA A 685 -22.70 -48.95 -6.48
N GLU A 686 -23.70 -49.31 -5.68
CA GLU A 686 -25.02 -48.66 -5.67
C GLU A 686 -25.41 -48.25 -4.24
N ASN A 687 -25.97 -47.06 -4.06
CA ASN A 687 -26.47 -46.54 -2.78
C ASN A 687 -25.48 -46.66 -1.59
N GLY A 688 -24.19 -46.43 -1.84
CA GLY A 688 -23.14 -46.50 -0.81
C GLY A 688 -22.72 -47.93 -0.41
N ARG A 689 -23.27 -48.96 -1.06
CA ARG A 689 -22.86 -50.36 -0.88
C ARG A 689 -22.01 -50.82 -2.06
N ILE A 690 -20.84 -51.36 -1.76
CA ILE A 690 -19.88 -51.85 -2.76
C ILE A 690 -19.84 -53.38 -2.66
N SER A 691 -20.16 -54.06 -3.75
CA SER A 691 -20.09 -55.52 -3.85
C SER A 691 -18.77 -55.94 -4.49
N LEU A 692 -18.04 -56.84 -3.83
CA LEU A 692 -16.71 -57.30 -4.21
C LEU A 692 -16.72 -58.78 -4.59
N SER A 693 -15.81 -59.17 -5.49
CA SER A 693 -15.58 -60.56 -5.86
C SER A 693 -14.11 -60.88 -6.03
N LYS A 694 -13.65 -61.92 -5.33
CA LYS A 694 -12.33 -62.53 -5.51
C LYS A 694 -12.40 -63.58 -6.63
N LYS A 695 -13.51 -64.32 -6.69
CA LYS A 695 -13.84 -65.32 -7.70
C LYS A 695 -13.77 -64.76 -9.13
N ALA A 696 -14.22 -63.52 -9.35
CA ALA A 696 -14.21 -62.89 -10.67
C ALA A 696 -12.79 -62.61 -11.23
N LEU A 697 -11.73 -62.81 -10.44
CA LEU A 697 -10.32 -62.68 -10.83
C LEU A 697 -9.66 -64.03 -11.13
N GLU A 698 -10.23 -65.11 -10.62
CA GLU A 698 -9.79 -66.48 -10.85
C GLU A 698 -10.41 -66.91 -12.19
N GLY A 699 -9.67 -66.74 -13.28
CA GLY A 699 -10.11 -67.21 -14.60
C GLY A 699 -10.52 -68.68 -14.53
N LYS A 700 -11.66 -69.00 -15.18
CA LYS A 700 -12.30 -70.33 -15.16
C LYS A 700 -11.35 -71.50 -15.31
#